data_AF-A0A1H0NS18-F1
#
_entry.id   AF-A0A1H0NS18-F1
#
_cell.length_a   1.000
_cell.length_b   1.000
_cell.length_c   1.000
_cell.angle_alpha   90.00
_cell.angle_beta   90.00
_cell.angle_gamma   90.00
#
_symmetry.space_group_name_H-M   'P 1'
#
loop_
_entity.id
_entity.type
_entity.pdbx_description
1 polymer ?
#
loop_
_entity_poly.entity_id
_entity_poly.type
_entity_poly.pdbx_seq_one_letter_code
_entity_poly.pdbx_strand_id
1 'polypeptide(L)'
;MPALRIFLPYEAVPARVQLGYGGTLSRIESTVLRGIVELWTAQQRMERERHGVSLSRLSGMFEIGNRMTLHLVFDLWRRDYVTLDMYGAEVAPTPLVLEAFAQGRQDELTGGEFTVETVDVWLDRVSGHLTGRSGHTHPPDRDLVVPAHPLFSATVDDITGSDLVRAVRETLAKRVQEREASAPPHRPQGRNLRVLEARLMPAQQLTAARRTMWFPVDITVRQDPESDVVRVSVVQDSRRNLAHCERIGRQLTEFLDRRPEHRFSRKLRASLEIRLADPPSLERTVTRLETLAGRALTAAAGTRGALHDSLVEALRTAHSQVGARVDGEADVRLVRTHKDYRAAIRDVIAAADRQVILVASAVNFEGLSDLLPTLRAAVERGTQLVLLWGRGHNETIESRAANALEELRYVGEEGKTGESVVLVSRRPGNVNANMVVADNHTALVGGYPCLKRLDRNADQLGALVTATEPGGCEPVEMILRWVRRAMPDGATASAVYFRERDFARHFDGWVPPSQRLTWSELPSPLELDTAASDTAVRAWALAWRHCAEEVRRHLAARTLPSVTVVEDSAHRDALWEAVRSATAQLVLASETIAPRVVKQPLVDVLAQRVQTGVRADVFYRHVQKHGADARDLLERTADSASGFAVHRSDSAARALIWDDDLIVGSFDFLSHEGSFRGLPGRRPAAEVSLRVTGGGLAQEAATLLGAPAVRRPGPRPVRGDRLDHRSNRLMVELEGCPDPGQRAELVRRAIGQGDPAVLLAELREAEAPDDLLRVVVAAALRGRIDTVGRDLRKWADWLVADLWSRGRFVEAWVLRRALPDGALPLLPAAAAAAANTAHLGEALETAALQEPPSPGHTAALMALGVSQLLAWSGTSEQPAIPPDLAHRVRETLGFLVAEGRARPCWKKLAELARQCPQGIVENPGPAVVARRQLVWRDRGSRLTEAWDEMDEALATAGATNFRFEAGLKTHEHLFHAQGLFGELRTVLNRRDVTGAAQWAGRPEVADLAAHVDRTTAELMAGHKNNVIHSSKRRVYLDRLRQVKGAAGVVAAFHDAERDVDMAYQVTEARPTAIRLAEVWPELHADLHDHPAPERHLTEHALTALTDIREWGSGECGTDG
;
A
#
# COMPACT_ATOMS: atom_id res chain seq x y z
N MET A 1 -20.49 -4.47 -0.24
CA MET A 1 -21.63 -5.43 -0.37
C MET A 1 -22.39 -5.43 0.95
N PRO A 2 -23.74 -5.47 0.98
CA PRO A 2 -24.46 -5.51 2.25
C PRO A 2 -24.37 -6.93 2.82
N ALA A 3 -23.58 -7.10 3.89
CA ALA A 3 -23.55 -8.36 4.62
C ALA A 3 -24.87 -8.54 5.38
N LEU A 4 -25.41 -9.76 5.37
CA LEU A 4 -26.59 -10.15 6.14
C LEU A 4 -26.18 -10.46 7.57
N ARG A 5 -26.80 -9.81 8.55
CA ARG A 5 -26.48 -10.02 9.97
C ARG A 5 -27.33 -11.13 10.58
N ILE A 6 -26.70 -12.21 11.02
CA ILE A 6 -27.33 -13.31 11.78
C ILE A 6 -26.90 -13.27 13.25
N PHE A 7 -27.60 -14.02 14.10
CA PHE A 7 -27.34 -14.07 15.54
C PHE A 7 -27.03 -15.49 16.00
N LEU A 8 -25.81 -15.68 16.51
CA LEU A 8 -25.36 -16.95 17.08
C LEU A 8 -25.76 -17.06 18.57
N PRO A 9 -26.32 -18.19 19.01
CA PRO A 9 -26.57 -18.46 20.42
C PRO A 9 -25.28 -18.88 21.12
N TYR A 10 -24.93 -18.18 22.19
CA TYR A 10 -23.80 -18.50 23.07
C TYR A 10 -24.32 -19.00 24.41
N GLU A 11 -23.79 -20.11 24.89
CA GLU A 11 -24.14 -20.68 26.20
C GLU A 11 -23.14 -20.18 27.27
N ALA A 12 -23.65 -19.87 28.48
CA ALA A 12 -22.80 -19.57 29.62
C ALA A 12 -22.06 -20.84 30.08
N VAL A 13 -20.73 -20.74 30.19
CA VAL A 13 -19.87 -21.77 30.76
C VAL A 13 -19.08 -21.14 31.92
N PRO A 14 -19.19 -21.67 33.15
CA PRO A 14 -18.46 -21.15 34.28
C PRO A 14 -16.98 -21.56 34.20
N ALA A 15 -16.11 -20.56 34.32
CA ALA A 15 -14.68 -20.72 34.48
C ALA A 15 -14.31 -20.44 35.93
N ARG A 16 -13.57 -21.35 36.55
CA ARG A 16 -12.93 -21.11 37.85
C ARG A 16 -11.63 -20.35 37.60
N VAL A 17 -11.51 -19.18 38.19
CA VAL A 17 -10.41 -18.25 37.94
C VAL A 17 -9.72 -17.94 39.26
N GLN A 18 -8.39 -18.03 39.25
CA GLN A 18 -7.54 -17.51 40.31
C GLN A 18 -7.05 -16.12 39.90
N LEU A 19 -7.37 -15.12 40.70
CA LEU A 19 -7.02 -13.72 40.46
C LEU A 19 -6.00 -13.24 41.49
N GLY A 20 -4.96 -12.55 41.05
CA GLY A 20 -4.00 -11.85 41.91
C GLY A 20 -4.20 -10.34 41.87
N TYR A 21 -3.70 -9.63 42.88
CA TYR A 21 -3.77 -8.17 42.98
C TYR A 21 -2.40 -7.51 42.78
N GLY A 22 -2.23 -6.77 41.67
CA GLY A 22 -1.04 -5.95 41.41
C GLY A 22 0.29 -6.72 41.25
N GLY A 23 1.34 -5.99 40.89
CA GLY A 23 2.71 -6.53 40.75
C GLY A 23 3.61 -6.33 41.97
N THR A 24 3.09 -5.76 43.06
CA THR A 24 3.86 -5.36 44.25
C THR A 24 3.27 -5.98 45.53
N LEU A 25 3.99 -5.98 46.64
CA LEU A 25 3.43 -6.36 47.95
C LEU A 25 2.27 -5.42 48.34
N SER A 26 1.24 -5.95 49.01
CA SER A 26 0.25 -5.12 49.69
C SER A 26 0.89 -4.34 50.84
N ARG A 27 0.27 -3.24 51.29
CA ARG A 27 0.79 -2.48 52.45
C ARG A 27 0.89 -3.35 53.70
N ILE A 28 -0.05 -4.29 53.88
CA ILE A 28 -0.06 -5.22 55.02
C ILE A 28 1.04 -6.27 54.86
N GLU A 29 1.20 -6.87 53.67
CA GLU A 29 2.28 -7.82 53.39
C GLU A 29 3.66 -7.17 53.58
N SER A 30 3.85 -5.95 53.08
CA SER A 30 5.09 -5.18 53.25
C SER A 30 5.37 -4.86 54.72
N THR A 31 4.34 -4.49 55.49
CA THR A 31 4.47 -4.19 56.92
C THR A 31 4.80 -5.44 57.74
N VAL A 32 4.14 -6.56 57.44
CA VAL A 32 4.39 -7.85 58.11
C VAL A 32 5.78 -8.38 57.76
N LEU A 33 6.15 -8.36 56.48
CA LEU A 33 7.47 -8.82 56.03
C LEU A 33 8.59 -7.95 56.61
N ARG A 34 8.40 -6.63 56.70
CA ARG A 34 9.31 -5.71 57.38
C ARG A 34 9.47 -6.06 58.86
N GLY A 35 8.38 -6.26 59.58
CA GLY A 35 8.46 -6.64 60.99
C GLY A 35 9.11 -8.01 61.22
N ILE A 36 8.91 -8.98 60.32
CA ILE A 36 9.62 -10.27 60.35
C ILE A 36 11.12 -10.05 60.17
N VAL A 37 11.54 -9.27 59.17
CA VAL A 37 12.96 -8.97 58.90
C VAL A 37 13.60 -8.23 60.08
N GLU A 38 12.95 -7.21 60.62
CA GLU A 38 13.48 -6.41 61.73
C GLU A 38 13.59 -7.22 63.03
N LEU A 39 12.55 -7.99 63.39
CA LEU A 39 12.58 -8.85 64.57
C LEU A 39 13.60 -9.96 64.46
N TRP A 40 13.69 -10.61 63.29
CA TRP A 40 14.67 -11.66 63.05
C TRP A 40 16.10 -11.12 63.11
N THR A 41 16.36 -9.96 62.50
CA THR A 41 17.68 -9.31 62.52
C THR A 41 18.06 -8.87 63.94
N ALA A 42 17.11 -8.36 64.73
CA ALA A 42 17.34 -8.00 66.12
C ALA A 42 17.65 -9.22 66.99
N GLN A 43 16.95 -10.34 66.77
CA GLN A 43 17.14 -11.59 67.51
C GLN A 43 18.50 -12.24 67.19
N GLN A 44 18.91 -12.27 65.92
CA GLN A 44 20.24 -12.74 65.48
C GLN A 44 21.40 -11.94 66.08
N ARG A 45 21.17 -10.67 66.49
CA ARG A 45 22.19 -9.84 67.15
C ARG A 45 22.32 -10.14 68.65
N MET A 46 21.26 -10.64 69.29
CA MET A 46 21.23 -10.89 70.75
C MET A 46 21.55 -12.34 71.11
N GLU A 47 21.06 -13.30 70.32
CA GLU A 47 21.18 -14.74 70.60
C GLU A 47 22.05 -15.37 69.50
N ARG A 48 23.15 -16.05 69.88
CA ARG A 48 24.05 -16.72 68.92
C ARG A 48 23.43 -17.96 68.24
N GLU A 49 22.12 -18.17 68.36
CA GLU A 49 21.39 -19.32 67.83
C GLU A 49 20.38 -18.90 66.76
N ARG A 50 20.22 -19.73 65.73
CA ARG A 50 19.39 -19.45 64.54
C ARG A 50 17.91 -19.81 64.75
N HIS A 51 17.24 -19.17 65.70
CA HIS A 51 15.79 -19.30 65.87
C HIS A 51 15.03 -18.30 64.97
N GLY A 52 13.83 -18.66 64.56
CA GLY A 52 12.91 -17.79 63.80
C GLY A 52 12.08 -16.90 64.73
N VAL A 53 11.27 -16.02 64.14
CA VAL A 53 10.36 -15.15 64.90
C VAL A 53 9.06 -15.90 65.19
N SER A 54 8.71 -16.04 66.47
CA SER A 54 7.48 -16.70 66.90
C SER A 54 6.20 -16.05 66.34
N LEU A 55 5.28 -16.87 65.83
CA LEU A 55 3.97 -16.45 65.29
C LEU A 55 3.10 -15.72 66.33
N SER A 56 3.14 -16.10 67.61
CA SER A 56 2.39 -15.40 68.66
C SER A 56 2.92 -13.99 68.91
N ARG A 57 4.24 -13.79 68.72
CA ARG A 57 4.88 -12.47 68.82
C ARG A 57 4.50 -11.58 67.64
N LEU A 58 4.46 -12.13 66.41
CA LEU A 58 3.99 -11.41 65.23
C LEU A 58 2.52 -11.01 65.36
N SER A 59 1.67 -11.93 65.82
CA SER A 59 0.24 -11.66 66.05
C SER A 59 0.01 -10.57 67.11
N GLY A 60 0.77 -10.62 68.21
CA GLY A 60 0.73 -9.59 69.26
C GLY A 60 1.25 -8.23 68.80
N MET A 61 2.23 -8.17 67.91
CA MET A 61 2.82 -6.92 67.42
C MET A 61 1.92 -6.19 66.43
N PHE A 62 1.20 -6.92 65.57
CA PHE A 62 0.38 -6.32 64.52
C PHE A 62 -1.10 -6.17 64.90
N GLU A 63 -1.55 -6.75 66.02
CA GLU A 63 -2.94 -6.72 66.52
C GLU A 63 -4.02 -7.20 65.51
N ILE A 64 -3.60 -7.85 64.42
CA ILE A 64 -4.47 -8.33 63.34
C ILE A 64 -5.13 -9.70 63.64
N GLY A 65 -4.83 -10.29 64.81
CA GLY A 65 -5.36 -11.57 65.25
C GLY A 65 -4.64 -12.79 64.64
N ASN A 66 -4.68 -13.93 65.35
CA ASN A 66 -3.90 -15.13 65.01
C ASN A 66 -4.23 -15.69 63.61
N ARG A 67 -5.51 -15.70 63.22
CA ARG A 67 -5.95 -16.25 61.93
C ARG A 67 -5.45 -15.43 60.75
N MET A 68 -5.51 -14.10 60.86
CA MET A 68 -5.09 -13.21 59.79
C MET A 68 -3.57 -13.17 59.66
N THR A 69 -2.85 -13.23 60.79
CA THR A 69 -1.39 -13.38 60.83
C THR A 69 -0.96 -14.67 60.12
N LEU A 70 -1.63 -15.79 60.40
CA LEU A 70 -1.31 -17.08 59.79
C LEU A 70 -1.60 -17.10 58.28
N HIS A 71 -2.70 -16.50 57.83
CA HIS A 71 -3.00 -16.35 56.40
C HIS A 71 -1.91 -15.54 55.68
N LEU A 72 -1.50 -14.41 56.24
CA LEU A 72 -0.45 -13.56 55.66
C LEU A 72 0.91 -14.26 55.62
N VAL A 73 1.28 -14.96 56.69
CA VAL A 73 2.52 -15.75 56.72
C VAL A 73 2.48 -16.88 55.70
N PHE A 74 1.32 -17.53 55.51
CA PHE A 74 1.16 -18.58 54.50
C PHE A 74 1.24 -18.03 53.07
N ASP A 75 0.69 -16.84 52.82
CA ASP A 75 0.79 -16.16 51.53
C ASP A 75 2.25 -15.74 51.22
N LEU A 76 3.00 -15.27 52.23
CA LEU A 76 4.43 -14.97 52.12
C LEU A 76 5.29 -16.24 51.96
N TRP A 77 4.93 -17.34 52.64
CA TRP A 77 5.63 -18.63 52.53
C TRP A 77 5.47 -19.25 51.14
N ARG A 78 4.26 -19.21 50.56
CA ARG A 78 4.00 -19.66 49.18
C ARG A 78 4.78 -18.90 48.10
N ARG A 79 5.26 -17.71 48.41
CA ARG A 79 6.11 -16.89 47.55
C ARG A 79 7.60 -17.08 47.83
N ASP A 80 7.97 -18.02 48.70
CA ASP A 80 9.33 -18.26 49.17
C ASP A 80 9.98 -17.02 49.81
N TYR A 81 9.17 -16.12 50.40
CA TYR A 81 9.66 -14.91 51.08
C TYR A 81 9.98 -15.15 52.55
N VAL A 82 9.36 -16.17 53.15
CA VAL A 82 9.65 -16.61 54.51
C VAL A 82 9.74 -18.13 54.54
N THR A 83 10.50 -18.68 55.47
CA THR A 83 10.45 -20.09 55.86
C THR A 83 9.60 -20.24 57.13
N LEU A 84 8.81 -21.30 57.19
CA LEU A 84 7.93 -21.59 58.33
C LEU A 84 8.40 -22.88 59.00
N ASP A 85 8.82 -22.79 60.26
CA ASP A 85 8.98 -23.96 61.12
C ASP A 85 7.65 -24.25 61.82
N MET A 86 6.98 -25.31 61.37
CA MET A 86 5.69 -25.71 61.92
C MET A 86 5.80 -26.34 63.32
N TYR A 87 6.97 -26.84 63.72
CA TYR A 87 7.16 -27.44 65.04
C TYR A 87 7.43 -26.38 66.11
N GLY A 88 8.25 -25.38 65.79
CA GLY A 88 8.52 -24.21 66.66
C GLY A 88 7.45 -23.11 66.60
N ALA A 89 6.55 -23.15 65.62
CA ALA A 89 5.66 -22.03 65.27
C ALA A 89 6.44 -20.72 65.02
N GLU A 90 7.58 -20.84 64.33
CA GLU A 90 8.51 -19.75 64.05
C GLU A 90 8.59 -19.45 62.54
N VAL A 91 8.87 -18.19 62.21
CA VAL A 91 8.99 -17.70 60.83
C VAL A 91 10.31 -16.98 60.65
N ALA A 92 11.07 -17.31 59.62
CA ALA A 92 12.30 -16.60 59.27
C ALA A 92 12.23 -16.04 57.85
N PRO A 93 12.79 -14.85 57.58
CA PRO A 93 12.86 -14.32 56.22
C PRO A 93 13.86 -15.13 55.37
N THR A 94 13.59 -15.28 54.07
CA THR A 94 14.55 -15.90 53.14
C THR A 94 15.67 -14.94 52.75
N PRO A 95 16.82 -15.44 52.24
CA PRO A 95 17.93 -14.59 51.79
C PRO A 95 17.52 -13.53 50.76
N LEU A 96 16.58 -13.87 49.87
CA LEU A 96 16.02 -12.97 48.86
C LEU A 96 15.38 -11.72 49.50
N VAL A 97 14.62 -11.92 50.59
CA VAL A 97 13.95 -10.83 51.30
C VAL A 97 14.95 -9.99 52.09
N LEU A 98 15.92 -10.63 52.75
CA LEU A 98 16.97 -9.93 53.47
C LEU A 98 17.78 -9.00 52.55
N GLU A 99 18.12 -9.47 51.35
CA GLU A 99 18.82 -8.67 50.35
C GLU A 99 17.96 -7.50 49.83
N ALA A 100 16.69 -7.75 49.51
CA ALA A 100 15.76 -6.73 49.05
C ALA A 100 15.56 -5.61 50.08
N PHE A 101 15.47 -5.95 51.37
CA PHE A 101 15.36 -4.96 52.45
C PHE A 101 16.67 -4.22 52.71
N ALA A 102 17.83 -4.88 52.63
CA ALA A 102 19.13 -4.23 52.79
C ALA A 102 19.42 -3.18 51.70
N GLN A 103 18.92 -3.42 50.48
CA GLN A 103 19.12 -2.55 49.32
C GLN A 103 17.98 -1.53 49.11
N GLY A 104 16.98 -1.50 50.00
CA GLY A 104 15.81 -0.63 49.88
C GLY A 104 14.89 -0.98 48.69
N ARG A 105 15.02 -2.18 48.12
CA ARG A 105 14.28 -2.67 46.94
C ARG A 105 13.03 -3.49 47.33
N GLN A 106 12.46 -3.27 48.51
CA GLN A 106 11.26 -4.00 48.95
C GLN A 106 10.04 -3.81 48.02
N ASP A 107 10.02 -2.75 47.23
CA ASP A 107 8.94 -2.42 46.30
C ASP A 107 8.97 -3.31 45.03
N GLU A 108 10.07 -4.03 44.78
CA GLU A 108 10.23 -4.99 43.67
C GLU A 108 9.63 -6.37 43.99
N LEU A 109 9.27 -6.65 45.26
CA LEU A 109 8.68 -7.92 45.69
C LEU A 109 7.20 -8.00 45.27
N THR A 110 6.77 -9.15 44.74
CA THR A 110 5.41 -9.37 44.22
C THR A 110 4.44 -9.87 45.30
N GLY A 111 3.24 -9.31 45.38
CA GLY A 111 2.21 -9.69 46.37
C GLY A 111 1.74 -11.16 46.25
N GLY A 112 1.47 -11.79 47.39
CA GLY A 112 0.98 -13.18 47.51
C GLY A 112 -0.55 -13.30 47.44
N GLU A 113 -1.27 -12.21 47.68
CA GLU A 113 -2.73 -12.16 47.71
C GLU A 113 -3.39 -12.68 46.42
N PHE A 114 -4.27 -13.68 46.55
CA PHE A 114 -5.12 -14.15 45.48
C PHE A 114 -6.55 -14.42 45.95
N THR A 115 -7.50 -14.27 45.03
CA THR A 115 -8.87 -14.75 45.21
C THR A 115 -9.17 -15.83 44.20
N VAL A 116 -10.04 -16.77 44.58
CA VAL A 116 -10.60 -17.74 43.65
C VAL A 116 -12.06 -17.38 43.47
N GLU A 117 -12.43 -17.06 42.24
CA GLU A 117 -13.82 -16.76 41.88
C GLU A 117 -14.26 -17.56 40.65
N THR A 118 -15.57 -17.66 40.48
CA THR A 118 -16.18 -18.25 39.28
C THR A 118 -16.70 -17.13 38.40
N VAL A 119 -16.33 -17.18 37.12
CA VAL A 119 -16.71 -16.19 36.12
C VAL A 119 -17.43 -16.88 34.97
N ASP A 120 -18.58 -16.36 34.56
CA ASP A 120 -19.27 -16.83 33.37
C ASP A 120 -18.58 -16.29 32.12
N VAL A 121 -18.25 -17.20 31.20
CA VAL A 121 -17.80 -16.90 29.84
C VAL A 121 -18.78 -17.50 28.83
N TRP A 122 -18.84 -16.92 27.64
CA TRP A 122 -19.84 -17.27 26.63
C TRP A 122 -19.23 -18.13 25.53
N LEU A 123 -19.77 -19.33 25.31
CA LEU A 123 -19.30 -20.29 24.31
C LEU A 123 -20.26 -20.36 23.11
N ASP A 124 -19.73 -20.15 21.92
CA ASP A 124 -20.41 -20.43 20.65
C ASP A 124 -20.37 -21.92 20.32
N ARG A 125 -21.55 -22.54 20.19
CA ARG A 125 -21.65 -23.96 19.82
C ARG A 125 -21.43 -24.25 18.34
N VAL A 126 -21.44 -23.22 17.48
CA VAL A 126 -21.18 -23.34 16.05
C VAL A 126 -19.68 -23.37 15.78
N SER A 127 -18.93 -22.38 16.30
CA SER A 127 -17.50 -22.24 16.03
C SER A 127 -16.57 -22.76 17.14
N GLY A 128 -17.05 -22.89 18.38
CA GLY A 128 -16.20 -23.10 19.55
C GLY A 128 -15.56 -21.80 20.10
N HIS A 129 -15.92 -20.64 19.54
CA HIS A 129 -15.41 -19.35 20.00
C HIS A 129 -15.88 -19.02 21.42
N LEU A 130 -14.95 -18.57 22.26
CA LEU A 130 -15.20 -18.14 23.63
C LEU A 130 -15.02 -16.63 23.78
N THR A 131 -15.94 -15.95 24.47
CA THR A 131 -15.83 -14.51 24.77
C THR A 131 -16.34 -14.16 26.16
N GLY A 132 -15.75 -13.12 26.77
CA GLY A 132 -16.25 -12.53 28.02
C GLY A 132 -17.17 -11.33 27.84
N ARG A 133 -17.50 -10.99 26.58
CA ARG A 133 -18.22 -9.75 26.25
C ARG A 133 -19.72 -9.84 26.49
N SER A 134 -20.32 -8.66 26.61
CA SER A 134 -21.76 -8.39 26.56
C SER A 134 -22.41 -8.83 25.24
N GLY A 135 -23.22 -9.90 25.21
CA GLY A 135 -24.12 -10.19 24.10
C GLY A 135 -25.49 -9.52 24.27
N HIS A 136 -26.42 -9.77 23.36
CA HIS A 136 -27.82 -9.42 23.55
C HIS A 136 -28.52 -10.49 24.41
N THR A 137 -29.40 -10.08 25.33
CA THR A 137 -30.24 -11.00 26.13
C THR A 137 -31.46 -11.51 25.37
N HIS A 138 -31.78 -10.89 24.24
CA HIS A 138 -32.78 -11.35 23.28
C HIS A 138 -32.26 -11.06 21.87
N PRO A 139 -32.48 -11.94 20.89
CA PRO A 139 -32.04 -11.70 19.52
C PRO A 139 -32.84 -10.54 18.89
N PRO A 140 -32.18 -9.53 18.31
CA PRO A 140 -32.84 -8.41 17.63
C PRO A 140 -33.76 -8.84 16.47
N ASP A 141 -33.39 -9.88 15.71
CA ASP A 141 -34.26 -10.52 14.70
C ASP A 141 -34.36 -12.02 15.01
N ARG A 142 -35.57 -12.47 15.38
CA ARG A 142 -35.84 -13.87 15.79
C ARG A 142 -35.70 -14.89 14.65
N ASP A 143 -35.77 -14.45 13.40
CA ASP A 143 -35.78 -15.35 12.25
C ASP A 143 -34.39 -15.51 11.62
N LEU A 144 -33.43 -14.67 12.02
CA LEU A 144 -32.01 -14.76 11.67
C LEU A 144 -31.17 -15.31 12.84
N VAL A 145 -31.82 -16.02 13.76
CA VAL A 145 -31.17 -16.75 14.86
C VAL A 145 -30.75 -18.13 14.37
N VAL A 146 -29.48 -18.47 14.57
CA VAL A 146 -29.00 -19.82 14.28
C VAL A 146 -29.68 -20.81 15.24
N PRO A 147 -30.39 -21.83 14.72
CA PRO A 147 -31.17 -22.74 15.56
C PRO A 147 -30.26 -23.66 16.38
N ALA A 148 -30.71 -24.06 17.56
CA ALA A 148 -30.06 -25.11 18.33
C ALA A 148 -30.19 -26.45 17.56
N HIS A 149 -29.08 -26.96 17.02
CA HIS A 149 -29.06 -28.17 16.20
C HIS A 149 -27.86 -29.06 16.56
N PRO A 150 -27.97 -30.40 16.52
CA PRO A 150 -26.86 -31.31 16.84
C PRO A 150 -25.59 -31.14 15.98
N LEU A 151 -25.70 -30.49 14.81
CA LEU A 151 -24.54 -30.13 13.98
C LEU A 151 -23.62 -29.14 14.70
N PHE A 152 -24.22 -28.21 15.46
CA PHE A 152 -23.50 -27.19 16.22
C PHE A 152 -23.12 -27.77 17.59
N SER A 153 -22.07 -28.59 17.57
CA SER A 153 -21.64 -29.42 18.71
C SER A 153 -20.25 -29.05 19.23
N ALA A 154 -19.77 -27.82 18.99
CA ALA A 154 -18.51 -27.39 19.62
C ALA A 154 -18.61 -27.56 21.15
N THR A 155 -17.62 -28.25 21.71
CA THR A 155 -17.58 -28.67 23.10
C THR A 155 -16.53 -27.90 23.88
N VAL A 156 -16.57 -28.02 25.21
CA VAL A 156 -15.60 -27.41 26.12
C VAL A 156 -14.17 -27.92 25.83
N ASP A 157 -14.03 -29.11 25.26
CA ASP A 157 -12.75 -29.74 24.91
C ASP A 157 -12.09 -29.10 23.68
N ASP A 158 -12.86 -28.35 22.86
CA ASP A 158 -12.35 -27.63 21.69
C ASP A 158 -11.68 -26.28 22.07
N ILE A 159 -11.74 -25.88 23.34
CA ILE A 159 -11.35 -24.54 23.81
C ILE A 159 -9.86 -24.54 24.19
N THR A 160 -9.11 -23.60 23.63
CA THR A 160 -7.70 -23.41 24.01
C THR A 160 -7.60 -22.67 25.36
N GLY A 161 -6.56 -22.99 26.16
CA GLY A 161 -6.29 -22.26 27.40
C GLY A 161 -6.08 -20.76 27.18
N SER A 162 -5.55 -20.36 26.02
CA SER A 162 -5.40 -18.95 25.62
C SER A 162 -6.74 -18.26 25.38
N ASP A 163 -7.71 -18.93 24.74
CA ASP A 163 -9.04 -18.37 24.52
C ASP A 163 -9.81 -18.20 25.83
N LEU A 164 -9.63 -19.15 26.76
CA LEU A 164 -10.17 -19.06 28.11
C LEU A 164 -9.64 -17.85 28.87
N VAL A 165 -8.32 -17.68 28.92
CA VAL A 165 -7.70 -16.54 29.60
C VAL A 165 -8.12 -15.21 28.95
N ARG A 166 -8.21 -15.15 27.62
CA ARG A 166 -8.70 -13.97 26.90
C ARG A 166 -10.15 -13.64 27.26
N ALA A 167 -11.05 -14.62 27.21
CA ALA A 167 -12.46 -14.43 27.56
C ALA A 167 -12.63 -13.98 29.02
N VAL A 168 -11.88 -14.58 29.95
CA VAL A 168 -11.90 -14.17 31.37
C VAL A 168 -11.40 -12.73 31.53
N ARG A 169 -10.32 -12.33 30.83
CA ARG A 169 -9.82 -10.95 30.86
C ARG A 169 -10.86 -9.96 30.31
N GLU A 170 -11.57 -10.31 29.24
CA GLU A 170 -12.68 -9.51 28.70
C GLU A 170 -13.80 -9.33 29.74
N THR A 171 -14.18 -10.39 30.47
CA THR A 171 -15.19 -10.30 31.53
C THR A 171 -14.72 -9.41 32.69
N LEU A 172 -13.45 -9.53 33.10
CA LEU A 172 -12.89 -8.72 34.19
C LEU A 172 -12.76 -7.24 33.81
N ALA A 173 -12.30 -6.94 32.59
CA ALA A 173 -12.19 -5.58 32.09
C ALA A 173 -13.57 -4.89 32.08
N LYS A 174 -14.63 -5.61 31.70
CA LYS A 174 -16.00 -5.10 31.75
C LYS A 174 -16.47 -4.82 33.18
N ARG A 175 -16.18 -5.70 34.14
CA ARG A 175 -16.51 -5.48 35.55
C ARG A 175 -15.80 -4.25 36.13
N VAL A 176 -14.56 -3.98 35.71
CA VAL A 176 -13.81 -2.78 36.10
C VAL A 176 -14.50 -1.54 35.52
N GLN A 177 -14.82 -1.55 34.22
CA GLN A 177 -15.49 -0.43 33.56
C GLN A 177 -16.90 -0.14 34.13
N GLU A 178 -17.67 -1.18 34.48
CA GLU A 178 -18.99 -1.05 35.14
C GLU A 178 -18.87 -0.49 36.57
N ARG A 179 -17.82 -0.87 37.31
CA ARG A 179 -17.52 -0.31 38.63
C ARG A 179 -17.09 1.16 38.54
N GLU A 180 -16.28 1.52 37.54
CA GLU A 180 -15.85 2.89 37.28
C GLU A 180 -17.03 3.77 36.87
N ALA A 181 -17.95 3.27 36.04
CA ALA A 181 -19.15 3.98 35.63
C ALA A 181 -20.17 4.19 36.78
N SER A 182 -20.10 3.36 37.84
CA SER A 182 -21.07 3.35 38.94
C SER A 182 -20.54 3.93 40.27
N ALA A 183 -19.27 4.35 40.33
CA ALA A 183 -18.64 4.83 41.57
C ALA A 183 -18.66 6.37 41.69
N PRO A 184 -19.00 6.94 42.87
CA PRO A 184 -18.82 8.37 43.12
C PRO A 184 -17.33 8.76 43.14
N PRO A 185 -16.97 10.01 42.78
CA PRO A 185 -15.62 10.41 42.34
C PRO A 185 -14.49 10.32 43.38
N HIS A 186 -14.71 9.85 44.61
CA HIS A 186 -13.73 9.91 45.71
C HIS A 186 -13.47 8.57 46.42
N ARG A 187 -13.79 7.41 45.82
CA ARG A 187 -13.28 6.13 46.34
C ARG A 187 -11.92 5.80 45.74
N PRO A 188 -10.91 5.43 46.55
CA PRO A 188 -9.63 4.98 46.02
C PRO A 188 -9.84 3.75 45.12
N GLN A 189 -9.26 3.79 43.91
CA GLN A 189 -9.30 2.70 42.95
C GLN A 189 -8.73 1.43 43.59
N GLY A 190 -9.49 0.33 43.57
CA GLY A 190 -8.99 -0.98 43.97
C GLY A 190 -7.87 -1.43 43.03
N ARG A 191 -6.92 -2.24 43.54
CA ARG A 191 -5.80 -2.76 42.74
C ARG A 191 -6.31 -3.58 41.56
N ASN A 192 -5.68 -3.45 40.38
CA ASN A 192 -6.05 -4.19 39.17
C ASN A 192 -5.93 -5.70 39.39
N LEU A 193 -7.02 -6.42 39.09
CA LEU A 193 -7.09 -7.88 39.13
C LEU A 193 -6.36 -8.46 37.93
N ARG A 194 -5.44 -9.40 38.17
CA ARG A 194 -4.73 -10.16 37.13
C ARG A 194 -5.14 -11.61 37.20
N VAL A 195 -5.43 -12.22 36.05
CA VAL A 195 -5.65 -13.67 35.95
C VAL A 195 -4.31 -14.39 36.16
N LEU A 196 -4.20 -15.15 37.24
CA LEU A 196 -3.08 -16.05 37.53
C LEU A 196 -3.32 -17.42 36.90
N GLU A 197 -4.55 -17.92 37.02
CA GLU A 197 -4.97 -19.21 36.47
C GLU A 197 -6.45 -19.17 36.07
N ALA A 198 -6.82 -19.88 35.01
CA ALA A 198 -8.21 -20.07 34.60
C ALA A 198 -8.43 -21.51 34.15
N ARG A 199 -9.47 -22.18 34.68
CA ARG A 199 -9.87 -23.53 34.30
C ARG A 199 -11.37 -23.59 34.09
N LEU A 200 -11.81 -24.26 33.02
CA LEU A 200 -13.24 -24.51 32.80
C LEU A 200 -13.73 -25.57 33.79
N MET A 201 -14.93 -25.39 34.34
CA MET A 201 -15.50 -26.41 35.22
C MET A 201 -15.99 -27.61 34.39
N PRO A 202 -15.72 -28.86 34.83
CA PRO A 202 -16.17 -30.05 34.13
C PRO A 202 -17.70 -30.05 33.95
N ALA A 203 -18.17 -30.48 32.77
CA ALA A 203 -19.59 -30.44 32.40
C ALA A 203 -20.53 -31.17 33.37
N GLN A 204 -20.01 -32.14 34.14
CA GLN A 204 -20.74 -32.93 35.13
C GLN A 204 -21.10 -32.13 36.40
N GLN A 205 -20.47 -30.98 36.66
CA GLN A 205 -20.73 -30.12 37.83
C GLN A 205 -21.68 -28.94 37.52
N LEU A 206 -22.20 -28.82 36.29
CA LEU A 206 -23.06 -27.73 35.85
C LEU A 206 -24.54 -28.02 36.18
N THR A 207 -25.01 -27.59 37.35
CA THR A 207 -26.44 -27.70 37.77
C THR A 207 -27.25 -26.42 37.52
N ALA A 208 -26.66 -25.36 36.97
CA ALA A 208 -27.34 -24.08 36.75
C ALA A 208 -28.11 -24.04 35.42
N ALA A 209 -29.25 -23.33 35.41
CA ALA A 209 -29.98 -23.02 34.19
C ALA A 209 -29.06 -22.36 33.14
N ARG A 210 -28.91 -22.98 31.97
CA ARG A 210 -28.03 -22.49 30.90
C ARG A 210 -28.54 -21.13 30.42
N ARG A 211 -27.81 -20.07 30.77
CA ARG A 211 -28.08 -18.73 30.25
C ARG A 211 -27.57 -18.66 28.82
N THR A 212 -28.39 -18.10 27.93
CA THR A 212 -28.04 -17.91 26.51
C THR A 212 -27.96 -16.43 26.19
N MET A 213 -26.93 -16.05 25.44
CA MET A 213 -26.75 -14.70 24.89
C MET A 213 -26.61 -14.78 23.38
N TRP A 214 -27.02 -13.73 22.67
CA TRP A 214 -26.97 -13.68 21.21
C TRP A 214 -25.92 -12.69 20.73
N PHE A 215 -25.05 -13.13 19.83
CA PHE A 215 -24.00 -12.31 19.24
C PHE A 215 -24.16 -12.18 17.73
N PRO A 216 -24.00 -10.98 17.17
CA PRO A 216 -24.12 -10.77 15.74
C PRO A 216 -22.93 -11.38 14.98
N VAL A 217 -23.22 -11.87 13.79
CA VAL A 217 -22.26 -12.30 12.77
C VAL A 217 -22.74 -11.79 11.43
N ASP A 218 -21.86 -11.12 10.71
CA ASP A 218 -22.14 -10.68 9.36
C ASP A 218 -21.75 -11.79 8.38
N ILE A 219 -22.69 -12.21 7.54
CA ILE A 219 -22.52 -13.30 6.59
C ILE A 219 -22.92 -12.86 5.18
N THR A 220 -22.44 -13.59 4.19
CA THR A 220 -22.86 -13.49 2.81
C THR A 220 -23.35 -14.86 2.37
N VAL A 221 -24.57 -14.89 1.82
CA VAL A 221 -25.21 -16.12 1.34
C VAL A 221 -25.25 -16.06 -0.17
N ARG A 222 -24.72 -17.09 -0.85
CA ARG A 222 -24.62 -17.15 -2.30
C ARG A 222 -25.12 -18.50 -2.81
N GLN A 223 -25.78 -18.52 -3.96
CA GLN A 223 -26.19 -19.75 -4.65
C GLN A 223 -25.28 -19.99 -5.84
N ASP A 224 -24.70 -21.18 -5.92
CA ASP A 224 -24.01 -21.63 -7.12
C ASP A 224 -25.08 -22.00 -8.19
N PRO A 225 -25.13 -21.30 -9.34
CA PRO A 225 -26.16 -21.50 -10.36
C PRO A 225 -26.13 -22.87 -11.04
N GLU A 226 -25.02 -23.61 -10.96
CA GLU A 226 -24.85 -24.91 -11.65
C GLU A 226 -24.94 -26.12 -10.71
N SER A 227 -24.51 -25.96 -9.45
CA SER A 227 -24.61 -27.03 -8.43
C SER A 227 -25.86 -26.94 -7.55
N ASP A 228 -26.60 -25.83 -7.63
CA ASP A 228 -27.73 -25.48 -6.75
C ASP A 228 -27.36 -25.42 -5.24
N VAL A 229 -26.05 -25.44 -4.94
CA VAL A 229 -25.54 -25.43 -3.56
C VAL A 229 -25.51 -23.99 -3.05
N VAL A 230 -26.15 -23.79 -1.90
CA VAL A 230 -26.14 -22.52 -1.18
C VAL A 230 -24.95 -22.47 -0.24
N ARG A 231 -24.02 -21.54 -0.46
CA ARG A 231 -22.85 -21.31 0.37
C ARG A 231 -23.03 -20.11 1.29
N VAL A 232 -22.49 -20.22 2.50
CA VAL A 232 -22.42 -19.15 3.49
C VAL A 232 -20.96 -18.83 3.80
N SER A 233 -20.55 -17.60 3.52
CA SER A 233 -19.26 -17.06 3.95
C SER A 233 -19.46 -16.06 5.08
N VAL A 234 -18.57 -16.05 6.06
CA VAL A 234 -18.62 -15.13 7.21
C VAL A 234 -17.66 -13.99 6.98
N VAL A 235 -18.12 -12.75 7.15
CA VAL A 235 -17.25 -11.58 7.12
C VAL A 235 -16.37 -11.62 8.37
N GLN A 236 -15.05 -11.61 8.16
CA GLN A 236 -14.10 -11.58 9.26
C GLN A 236 -14.24 -10.27 10.03
N ASP A 237 -14.35 -10.37 11.35
CA ASP A 237 -14.37 -9.22 12.25
C ASP A 237 -13.15 -9.25 13.18
N SER A 238 -12.91 -8.15 13.91
CA SER A 238 -11.82 -8.07 14.89
C SER A 238 -12.01 -8.99 16.11
N ARG A 239 -13.11 -9.75 16.16
CA ARG A 239 -13.53 -10.56 17.30
C ARG A 239 -13.25 -12.04 17.07
N ARG A 240 -13.18 -12.49 15.81
CA ARG A 240 -13.01 -13.89 15.42
C ARG A 240 -11.84 -14.03 14.45
N ASN A 241 -11.05 -15.08 14.65
CA ASN A 241 -10.01 -15.44 13.68
C ASN A 241 -10.64 -16.10 12.44
N LEU A 242 -9.85 -16.21 11.37
CA LEU A 242 -10.28 -16.80 10.11
C LEU A 242 -10.82 -18.23 10.28
N ALA A 243 -10.15 -19.04 11.11
CA ALA A 243 -10.57 -20.42 11.38
C ALA A 243 -11.98 -20.53 11.99
N HIS A 244 -12.36 -19.64 12.90
CA HIS A 244 -13.73 -19.59 13.44
C HIS A 244 -14.73 -19.15 12.38
N CYS A 245 -14.39 -18.14 11.55
CA CYS A 245 -15.25 -17.67 10.46
C CYS A 245 -15.50 -18.77 9.41
N GLU A 246 -14.46 -19.49 9.00
CA GLU A 246 -14.56 -20.63 8.08
C GLU A 246 -15.38 -21.78 8.67
N ARG A 247 -15.21 -22.07 9.97
CA ARG A 247 -16.01 -23.09 10.66
C ARG A 247 -17.49 -22.73 10.69
N ILE A 248 -17.84 -21.48 11.00
CA ILE A 248 -19.23 -20.99 10.97
C ILE A 248 -19.79 -21.09 9.55
N GLY A 249 -19.05 -20.62 8.54
CA GLY A 249 -19.50 -20.67 7.14
C GLY A 249 -19.78 -22.09 6.66
N ARG A 250 -18.86 -23.02 6.94
CA ARG A 250 -19.01 -24.46 6.62
C ARG A 250 -20.20 -25.10 7.34
N GLN A 251 -20.35 -24.88 8.65
CA GLN A 251 -21.44 -25.46 9.44
C GLN A 251 -22.81 -24.90 9.03
N LEU A 252 -22.91 -23.61 8.71
CA LEU A 252 -24.15 -23.01 8.20
C LEU A 252 -24.48 -23.49 6.79
N THR A 253 -23.48 -23.61 5.91
CA THR A 253 -23.63 -24.22 4.58
C THR A 253 -24.17 -25.65 4.69
N GLU A 254 -23.59 -26.47 5.57
CA GLU A 254 -24.05 -27.83 5.84
C GLU A 254 -25.47 -27.87 6.44
N PHE A 255 -25.81 -26.93 7.32
CA PHE A 255 -27.17 -26.82 7.88
C PHE A 255 -28.21 -26.49 6.81
N LEU A 256 -27.89 -25.55 5.91
CA LEU A 256 -28.76 -25.18 4.79
C LEU A 256 -29.01 -26.36 3.85
N ASP A 257 -27.98 -27.16 3.58
CA ASP A 257 -28.08 -28.35 2.73
C ASP A 257 -28.92 -29.46 3.39
N ARG A 258 -28.68 -29.76 4.68
CA ARG A 258 -29.40 -30.81 5.41
C ARG A 258 -30.85 -30.45 5.75
N ARG A 259 -31.17 -29.17 5.91
CA ARG A 259 -32.50 -28.68 6.34
C ARG A 259 -32.98 -27.52 5.45
N PRO A 260 -33.28 -27.80 4.17
CA PRO A 260 -33.69 -26.78 3.20
C PRO A 260 -34.96 -26.02 3.62
N GLU A 261 -35.93 -26.73 4.20
CA GLU A 261 -37.27 -26.20 4.54
C GLU A 261 -37.34 -25.46 5.89
N HIS A 262 -36.26 -25.51 6.68
CA HIS A 262 -36.26 -24.88 8.00
C HIS A 262 -36.43 -23.35 7.87
N ARG A 263 -37.16 -22.71 8.80
CA ARG A 263 -37.49 -21.27 8.73
C ARG A 263 -36.25 -20.39 8.56
N PHE A 264 -35.20 -20.67 9.33
CA PHE A 264 -33.89 -20.01 9.23
C PHE A 264 -33.26 -20.20 7.82
N SER A 265 -33.30 -21.43 7.29
CA SER A 265 -32.77 -21.74 5.96
C SER A 265 -33.53 -21.03 4.85
N ARG A 266 -34.86 -20.99 4.92
CA ARG A 266 -35.70 -20.25 3.95
C ARG A 266 -35.41 -18.75 3.97
N LYS A 267 -35.19 -18.15 5.15
CA LYS A 267 -34.87 -16.72 5.27
C LYS A 267 -33.46 -16.40 4.74
N LEU A 268 -32.48 -17.27 4.98
CA LEU A 268 -31.15 -17.17 4.39
C LEU A 268 -31.18 -17.33 2.86
N ARG A 269 -31.96 -18.30 2.36
CA ARG A 269 -32.14 -18.53 0.93
C ARG A 269 -32.91 -17.41 0.23
N ALA A 270 -33.85 -16.77 0.90
CA ALA A 270 -34.52 -15.59 0.38
C ALA A 270 -33.56 -14.38 0.23
N SER A 271 -32.39 -14.43 0.86
CA SER A 271 -31.34 -13.40 0.78
C SER A 271 -30.23 -13.77 -0.22
N LEU A 272 -30.45 -14.75 -1.10
CA LEU A 272 -29.44 -15.23 -2.06
C LEU A 272 -29.17 -14.21 -3.16
N GLU A 273 -27.91 -13.84 -3.33
CA GLU A 273 -27.40 -13.39 -4.62
C GLU A 273 -26.96 -14.61 -5.43
N ILE A 274 -27.52 -14.77 -6.64
CA ILE A 274 -27.08 -15.79 -7.60
C ILE A 274 -25.77 -15.30 -8.22
N ARG A 275 -24.63 -15.73 -7.69
CA ARG A 275 -23.29 -15.50 -8.26
C ARG A 275 -22.34 -16.65 -7.91
N LEU A 276 -21.56 -17.09 -8.90
CA LEU A 276 -20.41 -17.99 -8.73
C LEU A 276 -19.44 -17.41 -7.68
N ALA A 277 -19.08 -18.18 -6.66
CA ALA A 277 -18.13 -17.75 -5.64
C ALA A 277 -17.22 -18.89 -5.18
N ASP A 278 -16.09 -19.01 -5.88
CA ASP A 278 -14.83 -19.46 -5.29
C ASP A 278 -13.95 -18.21 -5.03
N PRO A 279 -13.12 -18.17 -3.98
CA PRO A 279 -12.12 -17.12 -3.84
C PRO A 279 -11.27 -17.04 -5.12
N PRO A 280 -10.95 -15.84 -5.63
CA PRO A 280 -10.20 -15.72 -6.87
C PRO A 280 -8.82 -16.37 -6.69
N SER A 281 -8.42 -17.18 -7.68
CA SER A 281 -7.07 -17.72 -7.76
C SER A 281 -6.05 -16.59 -7.75
N LEU A 282 -4.83 -16.88 -7.30
CA LEU A 282 -3.73 -15.92 -7.29
C LEU A 282 -3.57 -15.20 -8.64
N GLU A 283 -3.60 -15.94 -9.74
CA GLU A 283 -3.52 -15.39 -11.10
C GLU A 283 -4.67 -14.43 -11.44
N ARG A 284 -5.91 -14.72 -10.99
CA ARG A 284 -7.05 -13.82 -11.15
C ARG A 284 -6.91 -12.56 -10.30
N THR A 285 -6.40 -12.69 -9.07
CA THR A 285 -6.14 -11.54 -8.19
C THR A 285 -5.09 -10.62 -8.80
N VAL A 286 -3.99 -11.19 -9.32
CA VAL A 286 -2.93 -10.41 -9.98
C VAL A 286 -3.44 -9.75 -11.26
N THR A 287 -4.13 -10.49 -12.14
CA THR A 287 -4.74 -9.91 -13.35
C THR A 287 -5.74 -8.80 -13.00
N ARG A 288 -6.51 -8.95 -11.91
CA ARG A 288 -7.42 -7.90 -11.42
C ARG A 288 -6.64 -6.67 -10.95
N LEU A 289 -5.56 -6.85 -10.20
CA LEU A 289 -4.70 -5.76 -9.75
C LEU A 289 -4.09 -5.01 -10.95
N GLU A 290 -3.55 -5.73 -11.94
CA GLU A 290 -3.02 -5.16 -13.19
C GLU A 290 -4.09 -4.37 -13.96
N THR A 291 -5.31 -4.93 -14.05
CA THR A 291 -6.44 -4.27 -14.71
C THR A 291 -6.85 -2.98 -13.98
N LEU A 292 -6.90 -3.00 -12.65
CA LEU A 292 -7.22 -1.82 -11.86
C LEU A 292 -6.10 -0.77 -11.96
N ALA A 293 -4.83 -1.19 -11.93
CA ALA A 293 -3.68 -0.30 -12.05
C ALA A 293 -3.62 0.35 -13.44
N GLY A 294 -3.93 -0.41 -14.50
CA GLY A 294 -4.04 0.12 -15.86
C GLY A 294 -5.17 1.15 -16.04
N ARG A 295 -6.20 1.10 -15.19
CA ARG A 295 -7.29 2.10 -15.16
C ARG A 295 -6.99 3.33 -14.33
N ALA A 296 -5.91 3.33 -13.53
CA ALA A 296 -5.60 4.43 -12.62
C ALA A 296 -5.38 5.76 -13.36
N LEU A 297 -4.69 5.72 -14.51
CA LEU A 297 -4.41 6.92 -15.30
C LEU A 297 -5.68 7.56 -15.91
N THR A 298 -6.67 6.74 -16.28
CA THR A 298 -7.90 7.18 -16.96
C THR A 298 -9.09 7.34 -16.01
N ALA A 299 -8.88 7.17 -14.70
CA ALA A 299 -9.93 7.31 -13.70
C ALA A 299 -10.40 8.76 -13.58
N ALA A 300 -11.72 8.95 -13.60
CA ALA A 300 -12.36 10.27 -13.50
C ALA A 300 -12.12 10.90 -12.11
N ALA A 301 -11.93 12.22 -12.10
CA ALA A 301 -11.82 12.99 -10.86
C ALA A 301 -13.03 12.76 -9.94
N GLY A 302 -12.77 12.53 -8.66
CA GLY A 302 -13.77 12.19 -7.64
C GLY A 302 -14.04 10.68 -7.47
N THR A 303 -13.52 9.83 -8.36
CA THR A 303 -13.61 8.36 -8.25
C THR A 303 -12.30 7.69 -7.87
N ARG A 304 -11.18 8.43 -7.85
CA ARG A 304 -9.84 7.87 -7.67
C ARG A 304 -9.61 7.41 -6.24
N GLY A 305 -10.26 8.04 -5.24
CA GLY A 305 -10.24 7.55 -3.85
C GLY A 305 -10.82 6.14 -3.70
N ALA A 306 -11.99 5.87 -4.28
CA ALA A 306 -12.58 4.53 -4.27
C ALA A 306 -11.76 3.51 -5.07
N LEU A 307 -11.12 3.94 -6.16
CA LEU A 307 -10.19 3.11 -6.93
C LEU A 307 -8.91 2.82 -6.11
N HIS A 308 -8.39 3.79 -5.38
CA HIS A 308 -7.26 3.62 -4.47
C HIS A 308 -7.55 2.54 -3.42
N ASP A 309 -8.70 2.62 -2.75
CA ASP A 309 -9.09 1.61 -1.76
C ASP A 309 -9.22 0.21 -2.38
N SER A 310 -9.78 0.14 -3.60
CA SER A 310 -9.89 -1.11 -4.37
C SER A 310 -8.52 -1.68 -4.76
N LEU A 311 -7.55 -0.82 -5.10
CA LEU A 311 -6.17 -1.19 -5.41
C LEU A 311 -5.42 -1.65 -4.16
N VAL A 312 -5.59 -0.96 -3.02
CA VAL A 312 -5.03 -1.37 -1.72
C VAL A 312 -5.57 -2.74 -1.31
N GLU A 313 -6.88 -2.97 -1.42
CA GLU A 313 -7.49 -4.27 -1.10
C GLU A 313 -6.98 -5.38 -2.03
N ALA A 314 -6.93 -5.12 -3.34
CA ALA A 314 -6.42 -6.06 -4.33
C ALA A 314 -4.94 -6.40 -4.09
N LEU A 315 -4.11 -5.39 -3.78
CA LEU A 315 -2.69 -5.58 -3.49
C LEU A 315 -2.47 -6.35 -2.18
N ARG A 316 -3.19 -6.02 -1.10
CA ARG A 316 -3.12 -6.79 0.16
C ARG A 316 -3.54 -8.24 -0.02
N THR A 317 -4.58 -8.48 -0.81
CA THR A 317 -5.02 -9.83 -1.16
C THR A 317 -3.91 -10.56 -1.95
N ALA A 318 -3.32 -9.90 -2.95
CA ALA A 318 -2.21 -10.45 -3.71
C ALA A 318 -0.99 -10.74 -2.83
N HIS A 319 -0.54 -9.80 -1.98
CA HIS A 319 0.57 -10.01 -1.04
C HIS A 319 0.31 -11.20 -0.11
N SER A 320 -0.91 -11.33 0.42
CA SER A 320 -1.28 -12.45 1.30
C SER A 320 -1.25 -13.78 0.55
N GLN A 321 -1.76 -13.82 -0.68
CA GLN A 321 -1.73 -15.02 -1.52
C GLN A 321 -0.30 -15.38 -1.98
N VAL A 322 0.56 -14.39 -2.27
CA VAL A 322 2.00 -14.60 -2.54
C VAL A 322 2.70 -15.11 -1.28
N GLY A 323 2.41 -14.54 -0.12
CA GLY A 323 2.95 -15.00 1.17
C GLY A 323 2.61 -16.46 1.42
N ALA A 324 1.33 -16.83 1.29
CA ALA A 324 0.88 -18.22 1.41
C ALA A 324 1.53 -19.15 0.37
N ARG A 325 1.73 -18.67 -0.87
CA ARG A 325 2.44 -19.37 -1.94
C ARG A 325 3.91 -19.64 -1.59
N VAL A 326 4.58 -18.68 -0.94
CA VAL A 326 5.99 -18.76 -0.55
C VAL A 326 6.18 -19.60 0.71
N ASP A 327 5.30 -19.48 1.71
CA ASP A 327 5.32 -20.35 2.89
C ASP A 327 5.01 -21.81 2.53
N GLY A 328 4.22 -22.03 1.47
CA GLY A 328 3.94 -23.36 0.93
C GLY A 328 5.06 -23.95 0.06
N GLU A 329 6.17 -23.25 -0.20
CA GLU A 329 7.26 -23.77 -1.02
C GLU A 329 7.94 -24.96 -0.35
N ALA A 330 7.99 -26.09 -1.07
CA ALA A 330 8.63 -27.30 -0.60
C ALA A 330 9.27 -28.07 -1.76
N ASP A 331 10.22 -28.94 -1.44
CA ASP A 331 10.70 -29.93 -2.40
C ASP A 331 9.66 -31.07 -2.46
N VAL A 332 9.18 -31.36 -3.66
CA VAL A 332 8.10 -32.33 -3.86
C VAL A 332 8.53 -33.37 -4.88
N ARG A 333 8.53 -34.63 -4.43
CA ARG A 333 8.82 -35.79 -5.29
C ARG A 333 7.59 -36.68 -5.40
N LEU A 334 7.18 -36.97 -6.63
CA LEU A 334 6.10 -37.92 -6.90
C LEU A 334 6.60 -39.35 -6.74
N VAL A 335 5.79 -40.19 -6.12
CA VAL A 335 6.09 -41.60 -5.88
C VAL A 335 4.95 -42.45 -6.44
N ARG A 336 5.27 -43.38 -7.35
CA ARG A 336 4.27 -44.19 -8.06
C ARG A 336 4.28 -45.67 -7.69
N THR A 337 5.45 -46.31 -7.77
CA THR A 337 5.54 -47.76 -7.62
C THR A 337 5.48 -48.18 -6.14
N HIS A 338 4.99 -49.39 -5.88
CA HIS A 338 4.94 -49.92 -4.51
C HIS A 338 6.32 -49.96 -3.83
N LYS A 339 7.38 -50.24 -4.61
CA LYS A 339 8.76 -50.36 -4.12
C LYS A 339 9.28 -49.00 -3.69
N ASP A 340 9.06 -47.98 -4.52
CA ASP A 340 9.48 -46.60 -4.23
C ASP A 340 8.69 -46.03 -3.05
N TYR A 341 7.41 -46.38 -2.92
CA TYR A 341 6.59 -45.96 -1.79
C TYR A 341 7.06 -46.57 -0.47
N ARG A 342 7.41 -47.87 -0.45
CA ARG A 342 7.97 -48.52 0.74
C ARG A 342 9.36 -48.01 1.10
N ALA A 343 10.19 -47.72 0.12
CA ALA A 343 11.48 -47.07 0.35
C ALA A 343 11.27 -45.68 0.98
N ALA A 344 10.41 -44.85 0.39
CA ALA A 344 10.10 -43.52 0.92
C ALA A 344 9.54 -43.57 2.35
N ILE A 345 8.66 -44.52 2.70
CA ILE A 345 8.20 -44.67 4.09
C ILE A 345 9.37 -44.93 5.04
N ARG A 346 10.29 -45.85 4.69
CA ARG A 346 11.46 -46.15 5.51
C ARG A 346 12.36 -44.93 5.67
N ASP A 347 12.59 -44.19 4.58
CA ASP A 347 13.43 -43.00 4.58
C ASP A 347 12.83 -41.90 5.48
N VAL A 348 11.51 -41.68 5.42
CA VAL A 348 10.81 -40.72 6.29
C VAL A 348 10.94 -41.14 7.77
N ILE A 349 10.69 -42.41 8.11
CA ILE A 349 10.83 -42.90 9.50
C ILE A 349 12.28 -42.78 9.99
N ALA A 350 13.26 -43.05 9.11
CA ALA A 350 14.68 -42.96 9.45
C ALA A 350 15.14 -41.52 9.68
N ALA A 351 14.58 -40.56 8.94
CA ALA A 351 14.92 -39.14 9.05
C ALA A 351 14.37 -38.44 10.30
N ALA A 352 13.37 -39.03 10.96
CA ALA A 352 12.74 -38.44 12.14
C ALA A 352 13.66 -38.44 13.36
N ASP A 353 13.79 -37.25 13.96
CA ASP A 353 14.57 -37.01 15.17
C ASP A 353 13.66 -37.05 16.42
N ARG A 354 12.49 -36.40 16.39
CA ARG A 354 11.63 -36.19 17.57
C ARG A 354 10.31 -36.95 17.51
N GLN A 355 9.69 -37.04 16.35
CA GLN A 355 8.38 -37.65 16.16
C GLN A 355 8.23 -38.28 14.77
N VAL A 356 7.61 -39.46 14.74
CA VAL A 356 7.06 -40.10 13.55
C VAL A 356 5.56 -40.24 13.73
N ILE A 357 4.77 -39.74 12.78
CA ILE A 357 3.33 -39.96 12.74
C ILE A 357 2.98 -40.92 11.61
N LEU A 358 2.25 -41.97 11.93
CA LEU A 358 1.64 -42.88 10.98
C LEU A 358 0.12 -42.68 11.00
N VAL A 359 -0.46 -42.37 9.85
CA VAL A 359 -1.92 -42.37 9.67
C VAL A 359 -2.27 -43.48 8.69
N ALA A 360 -3.09 -44.43 9.13
CA ALA A 360 -3.43 -45.61 8.35
C ALA A 360 -4.94 -45.90 8.37
N SER A 361 -5.54 -46.01 7.19
CA SER A 361 -6.95 -46.42 7.06
C SER A 361 -7.23 -47.84 7.60
N ALA A 362 -6.21 -48.72 7.65
CA ALA A 362 -6.27 -50.05 8.26
C ALA A 362 -4.87 -50.49 8.70
N VAL A 363 -4.80 -51.34 9.73
CA VAL A 363 -3.55 -51.87 10.29
C VAL A 363 -3.59 -53.39 10.28
N ASN A 364 -2.59 -54.03 9.66
CA ASN A 364 -2.40 -55.47 9.67
C ASN A 364 -0.95 -55.85 9.99
N PHE A 365 -0.73 -57.08 10.44
CA PHE A 365 0.62 -57.50 10.85
C PHE A 365 1.59 -57.59 9.67
N GLU A 366 1.14 -58.09 8.51
CA GLU A 366 1.99 -58.24 7.32
C GLU A 366 2.55 -56.89 6.82
N GLY A 367 1.75 -55.82 6.85
CA GLY A 367 2.18 -54.47 6.46
C GLY A 367 3.04 -53.78 7.53
N LEU A 368 2.78 -54.07 8.81
CA LEU A 368 3.57 -53.57 9.93
C LEU A 368 4.94 -54.26 10.02
N SER A 369 5.01 -55.58 9.81
CA SER A 369 6.22 -56.38 10.01
C SER A 369 7.41 -55.94 9.15
N ASP A 370 7.15 -55.43 7.95
CA ASP A 370 8.19 -54.87 7.05
C ASP A 370 8.79 -53.56 7.58
N LEU A 371 8.04 -52.80 8.40
CA LEU A 371 8.48 -51.53 8.97
C LEU A 371 9.00 -51.66 10.41
N LEU A 372 8.71 -52.76 11.11
CA LEU A 372 9.12 -52.98 12.51
C LEU A 372 10.61 -52.71 12.78
N PRO A 373 11.58 -53.16 11.92
CA PRO A 373 12.99 -52.85 12.16
C PRO A 373 13.29 -51.35 12.16
N THR A 374 12.65 -50.60 11.26
CA THR A 374 12.87 -49.15 11.12
C THR A 374 12.18 -48.38 12.26
N LEU A 375 10.97 -48.81 12.64
CA LEU A 375 10.23 -48.24 13.77
C LEU A 375 10.93 -48.50 15.11
N ARG A 376 11.44 -49.71 15.32
CA ARG A 376 12.24 -50.05 16.51
C ARG A 376 13.46 -49.15 16.61
N ALA A 377 14.22 -49.01 15.52
CA ALA A 377 15.39 -48.11 15.50
C ALA A 377 15.02 -46.66 15.80
N ALA A 378 13.86 -46.16 15.37
CA ALA A 378 13.39 -44.81 15.70
C ALA A 378 13.03 -44.67 17.19
N VAL A 379 12.29 -45.64 17.75
CA VAL A 379 11.93 -45.67 19.17
C VAL A 379 13.17 -45.77 20.07
N GLU A 380 14.17 -46.58 19.69
CA GLU A 380 15.46 -46.71 20.39
C GLU A 380 16.28 -45.40 20.39
N ARG A 381 16.18 -44.59 19.31
CA ARG A 381 16.73 -43.21 19.29
C ARG A 381 15.98 -42.24 20.21
N GLY A 382 14.81 -42.65 20.71
CA GLY A 382 13.94 -41.82 21.53
C GLY A 382 12.96 -40.96 20.74
N THR A 383 12.75 -41.25 19.46
CA THR A 383 11.76 -40.61 18.59
C THR A 383 10.35 -41.08 18.97
N GLN A 384 9.42 -40.15 19.21
CA GLN A 384 8.04 -40.46 19.55
C GLN A 384 7.29 -41.05 18.35
N LEU A 385 6.73 -42.24 18.46
CA LEU A 385 5.86 -42.84 17.46
C LEU A 385 4.39 -42.55 17.78
N VAL A 386 3.66 -41.93 16.85
CA VAL A 386 2.22 -41.66 16.96
C VAL A 386 1.46 -42.41 15.87
N LEU A 387 0.44 -43.19 16.24
CA LEU A 387 -0.38 -43.96 15.30
C LEU A 387 -1.86 -43.55 15.39
N LEU A 388 -2.39 -42.99 14.29
CA LEU A 388 -3.80 -42.74 14.05
C LEU A 388 -4.34 -43.76 13.06
N TRP A 389 -5.37 -44.53 13.44
CA TRP A 389 -5.79 -45.67 12.64
C TRP A 389 -7.31 -45.84 12.52
N GLY A 390 -7.73 -46.58 11.49
CA GLY A 390 -9.08 -47.14 11.34
C GLY A 390 -10.04 -46.26 10.55
N ARG A 391 -10.66 -46.85 9.52
CA ARG A 391 -11.67 -46.24 8.63
C ARG A 391 -13.07 -46.28 9.24
N GLY A 392 -13.34 -47.21 10.16
CA GLY A 392 -14.65 -47.37 10.81
C GLY A 392 -14.59 -47.15 12.32
N HIS A 393 -15.68 -46.66 12.92
CA HIS A 393 -15.78 -46.37 14.36
C HIS A 393 -15.68 -47.62 15.25
N ASN A 394 -15.88 -48.82 14.70
CA ASN A 394 -15.86 -50.11 15.41
C ASN A 394 -14.74 -51.02 14.90
N GLU A 395 -13.78 -50.49 14.16
CA GLU A 395 -12.66 -51.26 13.63
C GLU A 395 -11.67 -51.60 14.76
N THR A 396 -10.99 -52.75 14.65
CA THR A 396 -10.00 -53.21 15.63
C THR A 396 -8.69 -53.54 14.93
N ILE A 397 -7.56 -53.33 15.62
CA ILE A 397 -6.25 -53.76 15.14
C ILE A 397 -6.16 -55.28 15.27
N GLU A 398 -5.62 -55.95 14.25
CA GLU A 398 -5.32 -57.38 14.28
C GLU A 398 -4.45 -57.73 15.50
N SER A 399 -4.78 -58.79 16.24
CA SER A 399 -4.09 -59.15 17.49
C SER A 399 -2.58 -59.26 17.37
N ARG A 400 -2.05 -59.80 16.26
CA ARG A 400 -0.61 -59.88 16.01
C ARG A 400 0.04 -58.52 15.84
N ALA A 401 -0.63 -57.59 15.15
CA ALA A 401 -0.15 -56.22 14.99
C ALA A 401 -0.23 -55.45 16.32
N ALA A 402 -1.29 -55.65 17.09
CA ALA A 402 -1.42 -55.07 18.43
C ALA A 402 -0.27 -55.53 19.35
N ASN A 403 0.03 -56.84 19.40
CA ASN A 403 1.16 -57.36 20.18
C ASN A 403 2.50 -56.75 19.76
N ALA A 404 2.75 -56.58 18.45
CA ALA A 404 3.98 -55.97 17.96
C ALA A 404 4.11 -54.48 18.34
N LEU A 405 3.00 -53.73 18.37
CA LEU A 405 2.98 -52.35 18.85
C LEU A 405 3.21 -52.25 20.36
N GLU A 406 2.66 -53.19 21.13
CA GLU A 406 2.91 -53.33 22.57
C GLU A 406 4.38 -53.64 22.85
N GLU A 407 5.00 -54.55 22.09
CA GLU A 407 6.45 -54.83 22.16
C GLU A 407 7.29 -53.57 21.88
N LEU A 408 6.94 -52.78 20.87
CA LEU A 408 7.61 -51.50 20.60
C LEU A 408 7.45 -50.52 21.77
N ARG A 409 6.29 -50.54 22.47
CA ARG A 409 6.07 -49.70 23.65
C ARG A 409 7.00 -50.11 24.80
N TYR A 410 7.16 -51.40 25.06
CA TYR A 410 8.10 -51.90 26.08
C TYR A 410 9.54 -51.49 25.77
N VAL A 411 9.99 -51.61 24.51
CA VAL A 411 11.35 -51.17 24.10
C VAL A 411 11.57 -49.68 24.37
N GLY A 412 10.56 -48.84 24.17
CA GLY A 412 10.64 -47.40 24.46
C GLY A 412 10.63 -47.06 25.95
N GLU A 413 10.05 -47.90 26.80
CA GLU A 413 9.94 -47.71 28.25
C GLU A 413 11.20 -48.17 29.01
N GLU A 414 11.93 -49.18 28.50
CA GLU A 414 13.17 -49.72 29.10
C GLU A 414 14.33 -48.70 29.16
N GLY A 415 14.19 -47.51 28.55
CA GLY A 415 15.23 -46.47 28.48
C GLY A 415 14.92 -45.11 29.12
N LYS A 416 13.69 -44.80 29.58
CA LYS A 416 13.31 -43.45 30.07
C LYS A 416 12.26 -43.46 31.18
N THR A 417 12.46 -42.66 32.23
CA THR A 417 11.59 -42.56 33.43
C THR A 417 10.47 -41.51 33.36
N GLY A 418 9.81 -41.26 32.21
CA GLY A 418 8.87 -40.12 32.15
C GLY A 418 7.68 -40.13 31.20
N GLU A 419 7.82 -40.52 29.93
CA GLU A 419 6.74 -40.35 28.93
C GLU A 419 6.76 -41.48 27.89
N SER A 420 5.59 -42.07 27.57
CA SER A 420 5.50 -43.14 26.58
C SER A 420 5.95 -42.65 25.20
N VAL A 421 7.00 -43.28 24.67
CA VAL A 421 7.56 -43.00 23.34
C VAL A 421 6.65 -43.51 22.22
N VAL A 422 5.74 -44.46 22.51
CA VAL A 422 4.79 -45.01 21.53
C VAL A 422 3.35 -44.69 21.93
N LEU A 423 2.67 -43.88 21.11
CA LEU A 423 1.30 -43.40 21.30
C LEU A 423 0.39 -43.96 20.21
N VAL A 424 -0.44 -44.93 20.56
CA VAL A 424 -1.45 -45.51 19.67
C VAL A 424 -2.83 -45.03 20.10
N SER A 425 -3.61 -44.47 19.17
CA SER A 425 -4.97 -44.02 19.50
C SER A 425 -5.80 -45.19 20.03
N ARG A 426 -6.45 -45.02 21.18
CA ARG A 426 -7.19 -46.11 21.86
C ARG A 426 -8.45 -46.55 21.11
N ARG A 427 -8.96 -45.66 20.27
CA ARG A 427 -10.14 -45.86 19.42
C ARG A 427 -9.75 -45.63 17.96
N PRO A 428 -10.47 -46.23 17.00
CA PRO A 428 -10.28 -45.88 15.62
C PRO A 428 -10.68 -44.42 15.39
N GLY A 429 -9.85 -43.68 14.65
CA GLY A 429 -10.02 -42.26 14.36
C GLY A 429 -11.04 -41.95 13.27
N ASN A 430 -11.62 -42.99 12.63
CA ASN A 430 -12.49 -42.84 11.47
C ASN A 430 -11.79 -42.01 10.37
N VAL A 431 -10.61 -42.46 9.96
CA VAL A 431 -9.74 -41.81 8.97
C VAL A 431 -9.65 -42.66 7.71
N ASN A 432 -9.79 -42.04 6.55
CA ASN A 432 -9.56 -42.70 5.26
C ASN A 432 -8.21 -42.29 4.64
N ALA A 433 -7.47 -41.42 5.31
CA ALA A 433 -6.14 -40.95 4.93
C ALA A 433 -5.05 -42.02 5.13
N ASN A 434 -4.00 -41.97 4.30
CA ASN A 434 -2.78 -42.74 4.48
C ASN A 434 -1.57 -41.83 4.29
N MET A 435 -0.76 -41.69 5.34
CA MET A 435 0.43 -40.84 5.32
C MET A 435 1.46 -41.25 6.37
N VAL A 436 2.67 -40.74 6.19
CA VAL A 436 3.77 -40.81 7.16
C VAL A 436 4.39 -39.43 7.29
N VAL A 437 4.58 -38.95 8.51
CA VAL A 437 5.18 -37.63 8.78
C VAL A 437 6.37 -37.80 9.71
N ALA A 438 7.48 -37.13 9.41
CA ALA A 438 8.67 -37.04 10.21
C ALA A 438 8.88 -35.59 10.66
N ASP A 439 8.78 -35.39 11.98
CA ASP A 439 8.82 -34.08 12.63
C ASP A 439 7.96 -33.05 11.88
N ASN A 440 8.46 -31.83 11.66
CA ASN A 440 7.81 -30.77 10.89
C ASN A 440 8.49 -30.46 9.55
N HIS A 441 9.31 -31.37 9.03
CA HIS A 441 10.09 -31.14 7.80
C HIS A 441 9.72 -32.08 6.65
N THR A 442 9.24 -33.30 6.91
CA THR A 442 8.95 -34.26 5.84
C THR A 442 7.61 -34.96 6.02
N ALA A 443 6.83 -35.06 4.94
CA ALA A 443 5.59 -35.84 4.91
C ALA A 443 5.42 -36.58 3.59
N LEU A 444 5.00 -37.85 3.66
CA LEU A 444 4.55 -38.64 2.52
C LEU A 444 3.04 -38.81 2.60
N VAL A 445 2.30 -38.26 1.62
CA VAL A 445 0.84 -38.37 1.53
C VAL A 445 0.46 -39.07 0.23
N GLY A 446 -0.44 -40.06 0.28
CA GLY A 446 -0.85 -40.78 -0.91
C GLY A 446 -2.01 -41.74 -0.69
N GLY A 447 -2.29 -42.56 -1.71
CA GLY A 447 -3.38 -43.53 -1.68
C GLY A 447 -3.02 -44.90 -1.10
N TYR A 448 -1.72 -45.19 -0.91
CA TYR A 448 -1.26 -46.49 -0.40
C TYR A 448 -1.41 -46.59 1.14
N PRO A 449 -2.07 -47.64 1.65
CA PRO A 449 -2.11 -47.90 3.09
C PRO A 449 -0.74 -48.33 3.61
N CYS A 450 -0.10 -47.46 4.41
CA CYS A 450 1.27 -47.66 4.91
C CYS A 450 1.40 -48.89 5.83
N LEU A 451 0.33 -49.29 6.53
CA LEU A 451 0.28 -50.41 7.47
C LEU A 451 -0.61 -51.58 7.01
N LYS A 452 -0.92 -51.66 5.72
CA LYS A 452 -1.60 -52.82 5.11
C LYS A 452 -0.67 -53.51 4.11
N ARG A 453 -0.96 -54.78 3.79
CA ARG A 453 -0.35 -55.46 2.64
C ARG A 453 -0.61 -54.65 1.37
N LEU A 454 0.46 -54.21 0.72
CA LEU A 454 0.35 -53.48 -0.54
C LEU A 454 -0.01 -54.44 -1.67
N ASP A 455 -0.94 -54.02 -2.53
CA ASP A 455 -1.24 -54.71 -3.78
C ASP A 455 -0.07 -54.47 -4.74
N ARG A 456 0.74 -55.50 -4.99
CA ARG A 456 1.95 -55.42 -5.85
C ARG A 456 1.61 -55.17 -7.32
N ASN A 457 0.35 -55.35 -7.71
CA ASN A 457 -0.13 -55.20 -9.08
C ASN A 457 -0.90 -53.89 -9.30
N ALA A 458 -0.98 -53.01 -8.30
CA ALA A 458 -1.68 -51.74 -8.40
C ALA A 458 -0.74 -50.58 -8.12
N ASP A 459 -0.40 -49.81 -9.15
CA ASP A 459 0.29 -48.53 -8.98
C ASP A 459 -0.63 -47.53 -8.25
N GLN A 460 -0.02 -46.61 -7.51
CA GLN A 460 -0.70 -45.46 -6.90
C GLN A 460 0.07 -44.19 -7.24
N LEU A 461 -0.42 -43.04 -6.76
CA LEU A 461 0.35 -41.80 -6.77
C LEU A 461 0.39 -41.26 -5.34
N GLY A 462 1.57 -40.84 -4.90
CA GLY A 462 1.79 -40.10 -3.67
C GLY A 462 2.79 -38.97 -3.86
N ALA A 463 2.79 -38.03 -2.94
CA ALA A 463 3.73 -36.92 -2.91
C ALA A 463 4.54 -36.98 -1.61
N LEU A 464 5.85 -37.05 -1.76
CA LEU A 464 6.81 -36.81 -0.69
C LEU A 464 7.15 -35.33 -0.68
N VAL A 465 6.82 -34.64 0.41
CA VAL A 465 7.09 -33.23 0.64
C VAL A 465 8.20 -33.10 1.65
N THR A 466 9.22 -32.31 1.32
CA THR A 466 10.38 -32.04 2.19
C THR A 466 10.64 -30.54 2.28
N ALA A 467 10.98 -30.06 3.48
CA ALA A 467 11.38 -28.69 3.72
C ALA A 467 12.62 -28.33 2.87
N THR A 468 12.64 -27.11 2.32
CA THR A 468 13.73 -26.61 1.48
C THR A 468 14.85 -25.95 2.28
N GLU A 469 14.54 -25.50 3.49
CA GLU A 469 15.46 -24.81 4.40
C GLU A 469 15.43 -25.45 5.80
N PRO A 470 16.49 -25.28 6.61
CA PRO A 470 16.49 -25.70 8.02
C PRO A 470 15.42 -24.94 8.82
N GLY A 471 14.33 -25.62 9.20
CA GLY A 471 13.20 -25.08 9.95
C GLY A 471 11.88 -25.75 9.55
N GLY A 472 10.77 -25.26 10.08
CA GLY A 472 9.44 -25.81 9.85
C GLY A 472 8.95 -25.59 8.42
N CYS A 473 8.24 -26.59 7.90
CA CYS A 473 7.58 -26.55 6.60
C CYS A 473 6.07 -26.36 6.82
N GLU A 474 5.50 -25.22 6.43
CA GLU A 474 4.08 -24.90 6.70
C GLU A 474 3.12 -26.00 6.19
N PRO A 475 3.29 -26.58 4.98
CA PRO A 475 2.48 -27.72 4.55
C PRO A 475 2.51 -28.92 5.51
N VAL A 476 3.69 -29.24 6.07
CA VAL A 476 3.86 -30.34 7.03
C VAL A 476 3.24 -29.96 8.38
N GLU A 477 3.44 -28.73 8.85
CA GLU A 477 2.77 -28.24 10.06
C GLU A 477 1.23 -28.25 9.94
N MET A 478 0.69 -27.89 8.78
CA MET A 478 -0.75 -28.00 8.50
C MET A 478 -1.24 -29.45 8.61
N ILE A 479 -0.47 -30.42 8.10
CA ILE A 479 -0.75 -31.85 8.30
C ILE A 479 -0.74 -32.22 9.78
N LEU A 480 0.28 -31.81 10.55
CA LEU A 480 0.36 -32.10 11.99
C LEU A 480 -0.84 -31.51 12.76
N ARG A 481 -1.25 -30.28 12.42
CA ARG A 481 -2.46 -29.62 12.95
C ARG A 481 -3.72 -30.41 12.58
N TRP A 482 -3.80 -30.97 11.38
CA TRP A 482 -4.89 -31.86 10.96
C TRP A 482 -4.89 -33.16 11.76
N VAL A 483 -3.75 -33.83 11.92
CA VAL A 483 -3.62 -35.07 12.70
C VAL A 483 -4.15 -34.85 14.12
N ARG A 484 -3.73 -33.76 14.77
CA ARG A 484 -4.19 -33.40 16.11
C ARG A 484 -5.72 -33.22 16.18
N ARG A 485 -6.35 -32.63 15.17
CA ARG A 485 -7.82 -32.48 15.08
C ARG A 485 -8.54 -33.80 14.75
N ALA A 486 -7.87 -34.73 14.07
CA ALA A 486 -8.43 -36.01 13.66
C ALA A 486 -8.35 -37.07 14.77
N MET A 487 -7.46 -36.90 15.76
CA MET A 487 -7.31 -37.82 16.90
C MET A 487 -8.62 -38.00 17.69
N PRO A 488 -9.02 -39.23 18.03
CA PRO A 488 -10.25 -39.51 18.77
C PRO A 488 -10.13 -39.31 20.28
N ASP A 489 -8.91 -39.19 20.82
CA ASP A 489 -8.66 -38.99 22.25
C ASP A 489 -7.76 -37.78 22.52
N GLY A 490 -8.18 -36.93 23.47
CA GLY A 490 -7.52 -35.66 23.76
C GLY A 490 -6.12 -35.81 24.37
N ALA A 491 -5.85 -36.92 25.06
CA ALA A 491 -4.53 -37.20 25.64
C ALA A 491 -3.48 -37.40 24.55
N THR A 492 -3.73 -38.31 23.60
CA THR A 492 -2.85 -38.51 22.43
C THR A 492 -2.78 -37.25 21.58
N ALA A 493 -3.91 -36.56 21.36
CA ALA A 493 -3.92 -35.31 20.59
C ALA A 493 -3.05 -34.22 21.23
N SER A 494 -3.01 -34.13 22.56
CA SER A 494 -2.20 -33.13 23.29
C SER A 494 -0.70 -33.42 23.25
N ALA A 495 -0.32 -34.69 23.05
CA ALA A 495 1.07 -35.13 23.00
C ALA A 495 1.69 -35.01 21.61
N VAL A 496 0.91 -34.67 20.57
CA VAL A 496 1.40 -34.44 19.21
C VAL A 496 2.09 -33.08 19.12
N TYR A 497 3.39 -33.07 18.82
CA TYR A 497 4.14 -31.87 18.44
C TYR A 497 3.70 -31.37 17.05
N PHE A 498 3.54 -30.05 16.90
CA PHE A 498 3.01 -29.48 15.65
C PHE A 498 3.46 -28.05 15.35
N ARG A 499 4.15 -27.38 16.28
CA ARG A 499 4.74 -26.06 16.06
C ARG A 499 6.24 -26.20 15.96
N GLU A 500 6.89 -25.38 15.13
CA GLU A 500 8.35 -25.28 15.04
C GLU A 500 9.07 -25.33 16.40
N ARG A 501 8.62 -24.52 17.37
CA ARG A 501 9.22 -24.45 18.72
C ARG A 501 9.15 -25.75 19.53
N ASP A 502 8.29 -26.69 19.14
CA ASP A 502 8.14 -27.97 19.82
C ASP A 502 9.25 -28.96 19.38
N PHE A 503 9.98 -28.64 18.31
CA PHE A 503 11.07 -29.46 17.76
C PHE A 503 12.45 -28.88 18.16
N ALA A 504 13.40 -29.76 18.50
CA ALA A 504 14.65 -29.38 19.16
C ALA A 504 15.71 -28.68 18.29
N ARG A 505 15.44 -28.51 16.99
CA ARG A 505 16.25 -27.70 16.08
C ARG A 505 15.66 -26.31 15.89
N HIS A 506 14.96 -25.78 16.89
CA HIS A 506 14.51 -24.39 16.87
C HIS A 506 15.73 -23.49 16.67
N PHE A 507 15.83 -22.90 15.48
CA PHE A 507 16.80 -21.85 15.22
C PHE A 507 16.28 -20.59 15.91
N ASP A 508 16.97 -20.15 16.96
CA ASP A 508 16.69 -18.85 17.58
C ASP A 508 16.76 -17.77 16.49
N GLY A 509 15.62 -17.14 16.19
CA GLY A 509 15.49 -16.15 15.12
C GLY A 509 15.00 -16.68 13.77
N TRP A 510 14.46 -17.91 13.68
CA TRP A 510 13.77 -18.36 12.46
C TRP A 510 12.57 -17.44 12.13
N VAL A 511 12.52 -16.98 10.89
CA VAL A 511 11.47 -16.11 10.34
C VAL A 511 10.84 -16.81 9.14
N PRO A 512 9.49 -16.96 9.10
CA PRO A 512 8.79 -17.57 7.97
C PRO A 512 9.24 -16.98 6.62
N PRO A 513 9.35 -17.79 5.56
CA PRO A 513 9.71 -17.33 4.22
C PRO A 513 8.91 -16.11 3.75
N SER A 514 7.59 -16.06 3.99
CA SER A 514 6.73 -14.93 3.62
C SER A 514 7.08 -13.62 4.33
N GLN A 515 7.58 -13.67 5.56
CA GLN A 515 7.98 -12.48 6.33
C GLN A 515 9.33 -11.91 5.87
N ARG A 516 10.13 -12.71 5.14
CA ARG A 516 11.36 -12.24 4.46
C ARG A 516 11.06 -11.51 3.15
N LEU A 517 9.82 -11.57 2.64
CA LEU A 517 9.42 -10.80 1.46
C LEU A 517 9.40 -9.32 1.79
N THR A 518 10.23 -8.57 1.10
CA THR A 518 10.23 -7.11 1.18
C THR A 518 9.35 -6.56 0.06
N TRP A 519 8.30 -5.86 0.46
CA TRP A 519 7.41 -5.12 -0.43
C TRP A 519 7.76 -3.64 -0.42
N SER A 520 7.54 -2.94 -1.54
CA SER A 520 7.59 -1.47 -1.57
C SER A 520 6.50 -0.86 -0.68
N GLU A 521 6.73 0.37 -0.21
CA GLU A 521 5.67 1.11 0.51
C GLU A 521 4.46 1.33 -0.39
N LEU A 522 3.27 1.35 0.21
CA LEU A 522 2.03 1.60 -0.53
C LEU A 522 2.06 3.01 -1.15
N PRO A 523 1.60 3.17 -2.40
CA PRO A 523 1.40 4.49 -3.00
C PRO A 523 0.55 5.37 -2.10
N SER A 524 0.87 6.67 -2.00
CA SER A 524 0.09 7.61 -1.20
C SER A 524 -1.23 7.93 -1.92
N PRO A 525 -2.34 8.09 -1.19
CA PRO A 525 -3.60 8.54 -1.80
C PRO A 525 -3.47 9.98 -2.29
N LEU A 526 -4.22 10.32 -3.33
CA LEU A 526 -4.40 11.72 -3.76
C LEU A 526 -5.38 12.38 -2.78
N GLU A 527 -4.89 13.21 -1.86
CA GLU A 527 -5.72 13.84 -0.81
C GLU A 527 -6.83 14.75 -1.40
N LEU A 528 -6.54 15.39 -2.53
CA LEU A 528 -7.47 16.28 -3.24
C LEU A 528 -7.78 15.72 -4.64
N ASP A 529 -8.53 14.61 -4.73
CA ASP A 529 -8.83 13.94 -6.01
C ASP A 529 -9.32 14.90 -7.13
N THR A 530 -10.19 15.85 -6.80
CA THR A 530 -10.72 16.80 -7.79
C THR A 530 -9.78 17.95 -8.16
N ALA A 531 -8.77 18.23 -7.34
CA ALA A 531 -7.82 19.34 -7.54
C ALA A 531 -6.38 18.87 -7.81
N ALA A 532 -6.14 17.55 -7.82
CA ALA A 532 -4.84 16.97 -8.13
C ALA A 532 -4.40 17.32 -9.56
N SER A 533 -3.13 17.70 -9.70
CA SER A 533 -2.50 17.97 -10.98
C SER A 533 -2.37 16.69 -11.82
N ASP A 534 -2.36 16.85 -13.15
CA ASP A 534 -2.18 15.72 -14.07
C ASP A 534 -0.88 14.96 -13.80
N THR A 535 0.19 15.66 -13.40
CA THR A 535 1.47 15.04 -13.02
C THR A 535 1.33 14.17 -11.78
N ALA A 536 0.64 14.63 -10.73
CA ALA A 536 0.41 13.82 -9.53
C ALA A 536 -0.45 12.59 -9.83
N VAL A 537 -1.46 12.73 -10.68
CA VAL A 537 -2.30 11.60 -11.16
C VAL A 537 -1.46 10.59 -11.94
N ARG A 538 -0.57 11.04 -12.83
CA ARG A 538 0.35 10.17 -13.59
C ARG A 538 1.33 9.44 -12.66
N ALA A 539 1.97 10.17 -11.74
CA ALA A 539 2.89 9.57 -10.78
C ALA A 539 2.17 8.54 -9.88
N TRP A 540 0.94 8.83 -9.46
CA TRP A 540 0.08 7.91 -8.72
C TRP A 540 -0.28 6.65 -9.52
N ALA A 541 -0.68 6.80 -10.78
CA ALA A 541 -0.98 5.67 -11.66
C ALA A 541 0.26 4.81 -11.95
N LEU A 542 1.41 5.44 -12.18
CA LEU A 542 2.69 4.76 -12.38
C LEU A 542 3.09 3.95 -11.15
N ALA A 543 2.96 4.51 -9.94
CA ALA A 543 3.22 3.83 -8.69
C ALA A 543 2.38 2.55 -8.53
N TRP A 544 1.09 2.58 -8.88
CA TRP A 544 0.25 1.38 -8.84
C TRP A 544 0.60 0.33 -9.88
N ARG A 545 1.04 0.75 -11.08
CA ARG A 545 1.53 -0.19 -12.09
C ARG A 545 2.79 -0.90 -11.62
N HIS A 546 3.73 -0.17 -11.04
CA HIS A 546 4.94 -0.75 -10.48
C HIS A 546 4.65 -1.70 -9.31
N CYS A 547 3.66 -1.42 -8.44
CA CYS A 547 3.20 -2.37 -7.42
C CYS A 547 2.71 -3.69 -8.05
N ALA A 548 1.90 -3.63 -9.12
CA ALA A 548 1.43 -4.83 -9.81
C ALA A 548 2.58 -5.63 -10.45
N GLU A 549 3.54 -4.92 -11.06
CA GLU A 549 4.75 -5.49 -11.64
C GLU A 549 5.67 -6.11 -10.57
N GLU A 550 5.77 -5.52 -9.37
CA GLU A 550 6.47 -6.09 -8.22
C GLU A 550 5.88 -7.44 -7.83
N VAL A 551 4.55 -7.55 -7.72
CA VAL A 551 3.88 -8.82 -7.42
C VAL A 551 4.19 -9.88 -8.48
N ARG A 552 4.12 -9.52 -9.78
CA ARG A 552 4.47 -10.42 -10.88
C ARG A 552 5.93 -10.88 -10.82
N ARG A 553 6.87 -9.97 -10.53
CA ARG A 553 8.29 -10.30 -10.39
C ARG A 553 8.54 -11.27 -9.25
N HIS A 554 7.93 -11.03 -8.08
CA HIS A 554 8.05 -11.94 -6.94
C HIS A 554 7.55 -13.34 -7.28
N LEU A 555 6.46 -13.47 -8.04
CA LEU A 555 5.95 -14.75 -8.51
C LEU A 555 6.82 -15.41 -9.57
N ALA A 556 7.30 -14.66 -10.56
CA ALA A 556 8.15 -15.18 -11.62
C ALA A 556 9.52 -15.68 -11.10
N ALA A 557 9.98 -15.15 -9.96
CA ALA A 557 11.19 -15.60 -9.29
C ALA A 557 11.03 -16.95 -8.55
N ARG A 558 9.79 -17.45 -8.37
CA ARG A 558 9.52 -18.70 -7.63
C ARG A 558 9.46 -19.89 -8.56
N THR A 559 10.52 -20.70 -8.53
CA THR A 559 10.64 -21.91 -9.34
C THR A 559 10.18 -23.18 -8.62
N LEU A 560 10.18 -23.18 -7.29
CA LEU A 560 9.76 -24.32 -6.47
C LEU A 560 8.23 -24.45 -6.44
N PRO A 561 7.67 -25.68 -6.39
CA PRO A 561 6.23 -25.87 -6.29
C PRO A 561 5.69 -25.41 -4.93
N SER A 562 4.44 -24.96 -4.89
CA SER A 562 3.70 -24.70 -3.65
C SER A 562 2.93 -25.93 -3.25
N VAL A 563 2.86 -26.22 -1.96
CA VAL A 563 2.00 -27.25 -1.39
C VAL A 563 1.00 -26.61 -0.43
N THR A 564 -0.25 -27.04 -0.49
CA THR A 564 -1.29 -26.71 0.48
C THR A 564 -2.09 -27.97 0.84
N VAL A 565 -2.70 -27.99 2.02
CA VAL A 565 -3.49 -29.14 2.48
C VAL A 565 -4.95 -28.98 2.08
N VAL A 566 -5.55 -30.02 1.52
CA VAL A 566 -6.97 -30.11 1.18
C VAL A 566 -7.64 -31.10 2.13
N GLU A 567 -8.72 -30.69 2.80
CA GLU A 567 -9.36 -31.48 3.87
C GLU A 567 -10.84 -31.75 3.57
N ASP A 568 -11.30 -32.98 3.86
CA ASP A 568 -12.72 -33.35 3.89
C ASP A 568 -13.52 -32.85 2.66
N SER A 569 -14.54 -32.01 2.86
CA SER A 569 -15.40 -31.48 1.79
C SER A 569 -14.66 -30.58 0.78
N ALA A 570 -13.50 -30.02 1.14
CA ALA A 570 -12.74 -29.14 0.24
C ALA A 570 -12.25 -29.87 -1.02
N HIS A 571 -12.15 -31.20 -1.00
CA HIS A 571 -11.84 -32.00 -2.19
C HIS A 571 -12.92 -31.88 -3.27
N ARG A 572 -14.19 -31.72 -2.87
CA ARG A 572 -15.30 -31.54 -3.81
C ARG A 572 -15.32 -30.14 -4.40
N ASP A 573 -15.02 -29.15 -3.58
CA ASP A 573 -14.85 -27.79 -4.06
C ASP A 573 -13.72 -27.72 -5.09
N ALA A 574 -12.59 -28.39 -4.82
CA ALA A 574 -11.48 -28.45 -5.76
C ALA A 574 -11.80 -29.20 -7.06
N LEU A 575 -12.61 -30.26 -7.02
CA LEU A 575 -13.10 -30.92 -8.23
C LEU A 575 -13.90 -29.96 -9.11
N TRP A 576 -14.84 -29.23 -8.53
CA TRP A 576 -15.65 -28.28 -9.28
C TRP A 576 -14.85 -27.05 -9.72
N GLU A 577 -13.88 -26.59 -8.93
CA GLU A 577 -12.89 -25.59 -9.35
C GLU A 577 -12.18 -26.08 -10.61
N ALA A 578 -11.55 -27.26 -10.56
CA ALA A 578 -10.79 -27.84 -11.66
C ALA A 578 -11.62 -27.98 -12.95
N VAL A 579 -12.82 -28.56 -12.84
CA VAL A 579 -13.73 -28.76 -13.98
C VAL A 579 -14.23 -27.41 -14.53
N ARG A 580 -14.22 -26.32 -13.75
CA ARG A 580 -14.64 -24.99 -14.21
C ARG A 580 -13.50 -24.07 -14.64
N SER A 581 -12.28 -24.28 -14.14
CA SER A 581 -11.14 -23.41 -14.40
C SER A 581 -10.12 -24.00 -15.36
N ALA A 582 -10.18 -25.30 -15.64
CA ALA A 582 -9.30 -25.93 -16.61
C ALA A 582 -9.38 -25.19 -17.96
N THR A 583 -8.21 -24.87 -18.49
CA THR A 583 -8.07 -24.09 -19.73
C THR A 583 -7.22 -24.79 -20.77
N ALA A 584 -6.45 -25.82 -20.40
CA ALA A 584 -5.69 -26.63 -21.33
C ALA A 584 -5.89 -28.14 -21.08
N GLN A 585 -5.75 -28.60 -19.83
CA GLN A 585 -5.84 -30.02 -19.48
C GLN A 585 -6.59 -30.24 -18.17
N LEU A 586 -7.33 -31.34 -18.11
CA LEU A 586 -7.97 -31.88 -16.91
C LEU A 586 -7.76 -33.39 -16.86
N VAL A 587 -7.23 -33.93 -15.76
CA VAL A 587 -7.07 -35.37 -15.53
C VAL A 587 -7.72 -35.76 -14.21
N LEU A 588 -8.60 -36.75 -14.25
CA LEU A 588 -9.29 -37.31 -13.10
C LEU A 588 -8.87 -38.77 -12.92
N ALA A 589 -8.09 -39.09 -11.89
CA ALA A 589 -7.75 -40.45 -11.53
C ALA A 589 -8.46 -40.87 -10.24
N SER A 590 -9.13 -42.01 -10.26
CA SER A 590 -9.88 -42.53 -9.13
C SER A 590 -9.83 -44.06 -9.09
N GLU A 591 -9.82 -44.66 -7.91
CA GLU A 591 -9.83 -46.12 -7.80
C GLU A 591 -11.19 -46.67 -8.25
N THR A 592 -12.27 -45.99 -7.86
CA THR A 592 -13.64 -46.46 -8.09
C THR A 592 -14.53 -45.39 -8.73
N ILE A 593 -15.45 -45.81 -9.59
CA ILE A 593 -16.56 -44.96 -10.06
C ILE A 593 -17.85 -45.33 -9.31
N ALA A 594 -18.53 -44.31 -8.77
CA ALA A 594 -19.81 -44.47 -8.07
C ALA A 594 -20.95 -43.65 -8.72
N PRO A 595 -22.17 -44.20 -8.81
CA PRO A 595 -23.33 -43.54 -9.45
C PRO A 595 -23.84 -42.33 -8.66
N ARG A 596 -23.46 -42.22 -7.39
CA ARG A 596 -23.82 -41.08 -6.53
C ARG A 596 -23.05 -39.80 -6.89
N VAL A 597 -21.85 -39.94 -7.46
CA VAL A 597 -20.97 -38.82 -7.82
C VAL A 597 -21.06 -38.50 -9.31
N VAL A 598 -20.89 -39.52 -10.16
CA VAL A 598 -20.91 -39.34 -11.62
C VAL A 598 -22.36 -39.28 -12.09
N LYS A 599 -22.84 -38.05 -12.29
CA LYS A 599 -24.19 -37.71 -12.73
C LYS A 599 -24.12 -36.77 -13.93
N GLN A 600 -25.26 -36.57 -14.60
CA GLN A 600 -25.39 -35.70 -15.76
C GLN A 600 -24.74 -34.32 -15.58
N PRO A 601 -24.92 -33.59 -14.45
CA PRO A 601 -24.32 -32.26 -14.30
C PRO A 601 -22.79 -32.23 -14.37
N LEU A 602 -22.11 -33.21 -13.77
CA LEU A 602 -20.64 -33.28 -13.84
C LEU A 602 -20.19 -33.52 -15.28
N VAL A 603 -20.90 -34.39 -15.98
CA VAL A 603 -20.59 -34.78 -17.36
C VAL A 603 -20.88 -33.65 -18.35
N ASP A 604 -21.94 -32.88 -18.13
CA ASP A 604 -22.27 -31.69 -18.93
C ASP A 604 -21.17 -30.63 -18.85
N VAL A 605 -20.65 -30.34 -17.64
CA VAL A 605 -19.57 -29.35 -17.49
C VAL A 605 -18.26 -29.87 -18.10
N LEU A 606 -17.95 -31.17 -17.95
CA LEU A 606 -16.81 -31.78 -18.64
C LEU A 606 -16.94 -31.64 -20.17
N ALA A 607 -18.11 -31.95 -20.73
CA ALA A 607 -18.38 -31.81 -22.16
C ALA A 607 -18.25 -30.35 -22.62
N GLN A 608 -18.78 -29.40 -21.85
CA GLN A 608 -18.66 -27.97 -22.14
C GLN A 608 -17.19 -27.51 -22.17
N ARG A 609 -16.35 -27.98 -21.24
CA ARG A 609 -14.91 -27.66 -21.26
C ARG A 609 -14.21 -28.22 -22.48
N VAL A 610 -14.54 -29.45 -22.86
CA VAL A 610 -13.98 -30.07 -24.05
C VAL A 610 -14.37 -29.30 -25.30
N GLN A 611 -15.62 -28.81 -25.40
CA GLN A 611 -16.05 -27.91 -26.47
C GLN A 611 -15.27 -26.60 -26.52
N THR A 612 -14.79 -26.09 -25.37
CA THR A 612 -13.91 -24.90 -25.31
C THR A 612 -12.44 -25.20 -25.63
N GLY A 613 -12.10 -26.44 -26.01
CA GLY A 613 -10.75 -26.85 -26.41
C GLY A 613 -9.90 -27.44 -25.28
N VAL A 614 -10.47 -27.70 -24.10
CA VAL A 614 -9.77 -28.36 -22.98
C VAL A 614 -9.70 -29.86 -23.22
N ARG A 615 -8.51 -30.46 -23.02
CA ARG A 615 -8.39 -31.92 -23.02
C ARG A 615 -8.79 -32.50 -21.66
N ALA A 616 -9.67 -33.49 -21.63
CA ALA A 616 -10.07 -34.15 -20.40
C ALA A 616 -9.85 -35.68 -20.46
N ASP A 617 -9.10 -36.24 -19.50
CA ASP A 617 -8.84 -37.67 -19.39
C ASP A 617 -9.30 -38.21 -18.02
N VAL A 618 -10.11 -39.28 -18.00
CA VAL A 618 -10.63 -39.92 -16.78
C VAL A 618 -10.07 -41.32 -16.66
N PHE A 619 -9.35 -41.61 -15.58
CA PHE A 619 -8.77 -42.91 -15.27
C PHE A 619 -9.48 -43.57 -14.09
N TYR A 620 -9.88 -44.84 -14.26
CA TYR A 620 -10.50 -45.62 -13.19
C TYR A 620 -10.08 -47.09 -13.18
N ARG A 621 -10.08 -47.73 -12.00
CA ARG A 621 -9.74 -49.16 -11.87
C ARG A 621 -10.97 -50.06 -11.78
N HIS A 622 -11.92 -49.67 -10.94
CA HIS A 622 -13.09 -50.46 -10.61
C HIS A 622 -14.39 -49.66 -10.75
N VAL A 623 -15.50 -50.36 -11.01
CA VAL A 623 -16.85 -49.78 -11.00
C VAL A 623 -17.56 -50.31 -9.75
N GLN A 624 -18.10 -49.41 -8.92
CA GLN A 624 -18.83 -49.80 -7.73
C GLN A 624 -20.11 -50.57 -8.11
N LYS A 625 -20.64 -51.40 -7.20
CA LYS A 625 -21.95 -52.05 -7.38
C LYS A 625 -23.02 -50.99 -7.71
N HIS A 626 -23.78 -51.21 -8.79
CA HIS A 626 -24.73 -50.26 -9.40
C HIS A 626 -24.12 -49.03 -10.11
N GLY A 627 -22.81 -49.01 -10.37
CA GLY A 627 -22.10 -47.93 -11.07
C GLY A 627 -21.99 -48.06 -12.59
N ALA A 628 -22.61 -49.08 -13.20
CA ALA A 628 -22.54 -49.29 -14.66
C ALA A 628 -23.09 -48.07 -15.43
N ASP A 629 -24.25 -47.54 -15.01
CA ASP A 629 -24.86 -46.37 -15.64
C ASP A 629 -23.95 -45.12 -15.60
N ALA A 630 -23.18 -44.96 -14.52
CA ALA A 630 -22.23 -43.86 -14.36
C ALA A 630 -21.02 -44.00 -15.30
N ARG A 631 -20.52 -45.22 -15.49
CA ARG A 631 -19.47 -45.51 -16.49
C ARG A 631 -20.01 -45.25 -17.90
N ASP A 632 -21.17 -45.81 -18.21
CA ASP A 632 -21.78 -45.69 -19.54
C ASP A 632 -22.09 -44.22 -19.87
N LEU A 633 -22.41 -43.40 -18.88
CA LEU A 633 -22.56 -41.96 -19.04
C LEU A 633 -21.25 -41.28 -19.47
N LEU A 634 -20.12 -41.60 -18.82
CA LEU A 634 -18.81 -41.06 -19.19
C LEU A 634 -18.35 -41.53 -20.58
N GLU A 635 -18.54 -42.82 -20.88
CA GLU A 635 -18.16 -43.42 -22.17
C GLU A 635 -18.95 -42.79 -23.33
N ARG A 636 -20.28 -42.60 -23.19
CA ARG A 636 -21.09 -41.90 -24.21
C ARG A 636 -20.63 -40.47 -24.49
N THR A 637 -20.19 -39.76 -23.46
CA THR A 637 -19.64 -38.41 -23.63
C THR A 637 -18.28 -38.44 -24.30
N ALA A 638 -17.45 -39.45 -24.02
CA ALA A 638 -16.15 -39.63 -24.69
C ALA A 638 -16.32 -39.94 -26.19
N ASP A 639 -17.32 -40.75 -26.54
CA ASP A 639 -17.63 -41.07 -27.94
C ASP A 639 -18.13 -39.86 -28.74
N SER A 640 -18.71 -38.86 -28.08
CA SER A 640 -19.33 -37.69 -28.72
C SER A 640 -18.46 -36.42 -28.71
N ALA A 641 -17.40 -36.37 -27.91
CA ALA A 641 -16.56 -35.17 -27.75
C ALA A 641 -15.07 -35.46 -28.02
N SER A 642 -14.57 -34.98 -29.15
CA SER A 642 -13.14 -35.07 -29.48
C SER A 642 -12.30 -34.31 -28.44
N GLY A 643 -11.44 -35.02 -27.70
CA GLY A 643 -10.63 -34.44 -26.61
C GLY A 643 -11.07 -34.88 -25.22
N PHE A 644 -12.14 -35.67 -25.09
CA PHE A 644 -12.52 -36.38 -23.87
C PHE A 644 -12.18 -37.86 -23.98
N ALA A 645 -11.47 -38.41 -23.00
CA ALA A 645 -11.11 -39.84 -22.99
C ALA A 645 -11.34 -40.46 -21.62
N VAL A 646 -11.81 -41.71 -21.62
CA VAL A 646 -12.13 -42.48 -20.43
C VAL A 646 -11.37 -43.79 -20.50
N HIS A 647 -10.51 -44.03 -19.51
CA HIS A 647 -9.52 -45.11 -19.51
C HIS A 647 -9.74 -46.00 -18.28
N ARG A 648 -9.90 -47.31 -18.52
CA ARG A 648 -9.76 -48.29 -17.46
C ARG A 648 -8.28 -48.59 -17.26
N SER A 649 -7.77 -48.37 -16.05
CA SER A 649 -6.34 -48.51 -15.70
C SER A 649 -6.17 -49.48 -14.53
N ASP A 650 -5.03 -50.16 -14.45
CA ASP A 650 -4.64 -50.96 -13.28
C ASP A 650 -4.14 -50.08 -12.12
N SER A 651 -3.91 -48.78 -12.37
CA SER A 651 -3.59 -47.80 -11.35
C SER A 651 -4.80 -47.54 -10.45
N ALA A 652 -4.57 -47.59 -9.14
CA ALA A 652 -5.55 -47.18 -8.13
C ALA A 652 -5.27 -45.76 -7.61
N ALA A 653 -4.49 -44.96 -8.36
CA ALA A 653 -4.17 -43.58 -8.04
C ALA A 653 -5.43 -42.73 -7.86
N ARG A 654 -5.36 -41.82 -6.88
CA ARG A 654 -6.42 -40.88 -6.54
C ARG A 654 -5.88 -39.48 -6.68
N ALA A 655 -6.10 -38.89 -7.85
CA ALA A 655 -5.52 -37.61 -8.21
C ALA A 655 -6.48 -36.79 -9.06
N LEU A 656 -6.40 -35.47 -8.91
CA LEU A 656 -7.10 -34.49 -9.71
C LEU A 656 -6.05 -33.51 -10.24
N ILE A 657 -5.96 -33.36 -11.56
CA ILE A 657 -4.95 -32.51 -12.20
C ILE A 657 -5.70 -31.56 -13.12
N TRP A 658 -5.38 -30.28 -13.06
CA TRP A 658 -5.82 -29.34 -14.07
C TRP A 658 -4.76 -28.28 -14.27
N ASP A 659 -4.42 -28.04 -15.53
CA ASP A 659 -3.39 -27.09 -15.93
C ASP A 659 -2.08 -27.27 -15.11
N ASP A 660 -1.79 -26.36 -14.17
CA ASP A 660 -0.57 -26.36 -13.35
C ASP A 660 -0.80 -26.82 -11.89
N ASP A 661 -2.00 -27.29 -11.57
CA ASP A 661 -2.42 -27.79 -10.26
C ASP A 661 -2.56 -29.32 -10.24
N LEU A 662 -2.11 -29.94 -9.14
CA LEU A 662 -2.23 -31.36 -8.83
C LEU A 662 -2.77 -31.52 -7.42
N ILE A 663 -3.84 -32.28 -7.23
CA ILE A 663 -4.27 -32.78 -5.93
C ILE A 663 -4.03 -34.27 -5.86
N VAL A 664 -3.31 -34.72 -4.84
CA VAL A 664 -2.96 -36.13 -4.62
C VAL A 664 -3.14 -36.52 -3.14
N GLY A 665 -3.74 -37.69 -2.91
CA GLY A 665 -3.94 -38.19 -1.56
C GLY A 665 -4.78 -39.47 -1.52
N SER A 666 -5.62 -39.60 -0.50
CA SER A 666 -6.49 -40.77 -0.32
C SER A 666 -7.95 -40.54 -0.75
N PHE A 667 -8.32 -39.32 -1.18
CA PHE A 667 -9.68 -38.96 -1.59
C PHE A 667 -10.02 -39.49 -2.99
N ASP A 668 -11.07 -40.31 -3.13
CA ASP A 668 -11.52 -40.81 -4.43
C ASP A 668 -12.59 -39.89 -5.04
N PHE A 669 -12.18 -39.10 -6.05
CA PHE A 669 -12.95 -38.05 -6.70
C PHE A 669 -14.17 -38.54 -7.48
N LEU A 670 -14.21 -39.81 -7.93
CA LEU A 670 -15.37 -40.36 -8.64
C LEU A 670 -16.25 -41.24 -7.75
N SER A 671 -15.91 -41.38 -6.48
CA SER A 671 -16.60 -42.28 -5.55
C SER A 671 -17.19 -41.61 -4.30
N HIS A 672 -16.56 -40.59 -3.70
CA HIS A 672 -16.97 -40.07 -2.39
C HIS A 672 -17.63 -38.69 -2.44
N GLU A 673 -18.92 -38.53 -2.14
CA GLU A 673 -19.63 -37.22 -2.23
C GLU A 673 -19.04 -36.06 -1.40
N GLY A 674 -18.06 -36.30 -0.51
CA GLY A 674 -17.40 -35.26 0.31
C GLY A 674 -18.26 -34.69 1.45
N SER A 675 -19.57 -34.87 1.40
CA SER A 675 -20.50 -34.70 2.52
C SER A 675 -21.06 -36.06 2.93
N PHE A 676 -20.70 -36.56 4.11
CA PHE A 676 -21.29 -37.80 4.61
C PHE A 676 -22.67 -37.49 5.19
N ARG A 677 -23.72 -38.07 4.59
CA ARG A 677 -25.07 -38.16 5.18
C ARG A 677 -25.07 -39.13 6.38
N GLY A 678 -24.31 -38.80 7.42
CA GLY A 678 -24.28 -39.54 8.67
C GLY A 678 -25.47 -39.21 9.56
N LEU A 679 -25.97 -40.22 10.28
CA LEU A 679 -26.87 -40.07 11.42
C LEU A 679 -26.30 -39.05 12.43
N PRO A 680 -27.15 -38.32 13.18
CA PRO A 680 -26.69 -37.40 14.22
C PRO A 680 -25.73 -38.12 15.20
N GLY A 681 -24.52 -37.57 15.39
CA GLY A 681 -23.54 -38.09 16.35
C GLY A 681 -22.42 -39.00 15.78
N ARG A 682 -22.32 -39.19 14.45
CA ARG A 682 -21.16 -39.87 13.82
C ARG A 682 -20.36 -38.89 12.96
N ARG A 683 -19.05 -38.79 13.21
CA ARG A 683 -18.14 -37.94 12.44
C ARG A 683 -17.95 -38.53 11.02
N PRO A 684 -17.92 -37.73 9.95
CA PRO A 684 -17.47 -38.19 8.63
C PRO A 684 -16.05 -38.77 8.69
N ALA A 685 -15.70 -39.63 7.73
CA ALA A 685 -14.33 -40.14 7.64
C ALA A 685 -13.40 -38.96 7.34
N ALA A 686 -12.40 -38.72 8.19
CA ALA A 686 -11.48 -37.61 8.01
C ALA A 686 -10.54 -37.92 6.83
N GLU A 687 -10.44 -36.97 5.91
CA GLU A 687 -9.68 -37.10 4.66
C GLU A 687 -8.78 -35.91 4.44
N VAL A 688 -7.63 -36.17 3.81
CA VAL A 688 -6.59 -35.18 3.57
C VAL A 688 -5.80 -35.54 2.32
N SER A 689 -5.51 -34.52 1.53
CA SER A 689 -4.69 -34.58 0.33
C SER A 689 -3.80 -33.36 0.26
N LEU A 690 -2.82 -33.40 -0.64
CA LEU A 690 -1.95 -32.28 -0.95
C LEU A 690 -2.34 -31.67 -2.29
N ARG A 691 -2.59 -30.36 -2.33
CA ARG A 691 -2.65 -29.56 -3.55
C ARG A 691 -1.26 -28.99 -3.81
N VAL A 692 -0.68 -29.38 -4.94
CA VAL A 692 0.63 -28.95 -5.42
C VAL A 692 0.42 -28.07 -6.64
N THR A 693 0.97 -26.87 -6.64
CA THR A 693 0.84 -25.90 -7.73
C THR A 693 2.21 -25.48 -8.25
N GLY A 694 2.42 -25.57 -9.57
CA GLY A 694 3.67 -25.18 -10.22
C GLY A 694 4.76 -26.27 -10.24
N GLY A 695 5.99 -25.87 -10.61
CA GLY A 695 7.15 -26.77 -10.67
C GLY A 695 7.10 -27.84 -11.77
N GLY A 696 6.10 -27.82 -12.65
CA GLY A 696 5.89 -28.84 -13.69
C GLY A 696 5.33 -30.17 -13.18
N LEU A 697 5.04 -30.29 -11.88
CA LEU A 697 4.63 -31.54 -11.23
C LEU A 697 3.25 -32.03 -11.66
N ALA A 698 2.32 -31.13 -11.96
CA ALA A 698 1.02 -31.47 -12.53
C ALA A 698 1.18 -32.23 -13.87
N GLN A 699 2.09 -31.76 -14.72
CA GLN A 699 2.36 -32.37 -16.01
C GLN A 699 3.11 -33.70 -15.88
N GLU A 700 4.05 -33.79 -14.94
CA GLU A 700 4.73 -35.04 -14.59
C GLU A 700 3.72 -36.08 -14.09
N ALA A 701 2.84 -35.70 -13.16
CA ALA A 701 1.78 -36.57 -12.64
C ALA A 701 0.81 -37.04 -13.74
N ALA A 702 0.39 -36.15 -14.65
CA ALA A 702 -0.47 -36.51 -15.77
C ALA A 702 0.22 -37.57 -16.66
N THR A 703 1.51 -37.37 -16.95
CA THR A 703 2.32 -38.31 -17.73
C THR A 703 2.48 -39.66 -17.01
N LEU A 704 2.73 -39.62 -15.70
CA LEU A 704 2.80 -40.82 -14.84
C LEU A 704 1.47 -41.57 -14.78
N LEU A 705 0.32 -40.91 -15.00
CA LEU A 705 -0.99 -41.56 -15.07
C LEU A 705 -1.34 -42.07 -16.47
N GLY A 706 -0.56 -41.72 -17.49
CA GLY A 706 -0.77 -42.13 -18.89
C GLY A 706 -1.51 -41.10 -19.75
N ALA A 707 -1.78 -39.89 -19.23
CA ALA A 707 -2.28 -38.79 -20.04
C ALA A 707 -1.12 -38.15 -20.84
N PRO A 708 -1.37 -37.64 -22.05
CA PRO A 708 -0.31 -37.01 -22.84
C PRO A 708 0.05 -35.63 -22.30
N ALA A 709 1.28 -35.22 -22.62
CA ALA A 709 1.82 -33.94 -22.19
C ALA A 709 1.22 -32.76 -22.95
N VAL A 710 0.68 -31.78 -22.22
CA VAL A 710 0.14 -30.52 -22.76
C VAL A 710 1.07 -29.38 -22.33
N ARG A 711 2.01 -29.00 -23.20
CA ARG A 711 2.98 -27.94 -22.87
C ARG A 711 2.30 -26.58 -22.79
N ARG A 712 2.44 -25.91 -21.64
CA ARG A 712 2.20 -24.47 -21.51
C ARG A 712 3.49 -23.66 -21.66
N PRO A 713 3.43 -22.48 -22.31
CA PRO A 713 4.50 -21.50 -22.21
C PRO A 713 4.54 -20.98 -20.77
N GLY A 714 5.61 -21.30 -20.03
CA GLY A 714 5.85 -20.73 -18.72
C GLY A 714 6.04 -19.21 -18.81
N PRO A 715 5.68 -18.45 -17.76
CA PRO A 715 5.92 -17.01 -17.72
C PRO A 715 7.43 -16.75 -17.88
N ARG A 716 7.79 -15.86 -18.81
CA ARG A 716 9.19 -15.43 -18.98
C ARG A 716 9.62 -14.66 -17.73
N PRO A 717 10.77 -14.98 -17.12
CA PRO A 717 11.30 -14.20 -16.02
C PRO A 717 11.61 -12.79 -16.51
N VAL A 718 10.88 -11.80 -15.99
CA VAL A 718 11.19 -10.39 -16.18
C VAL A 718 12.26 -10.03 -15.14
N ARG A 719 13.50 -9.79 -15.59
CA ARG A 719 14.52 -9.17 -14.73
C ARG A 719 14.17 -7.69 -14.58
N GLY A 720 14.07 -7.23 -13.34
CA GLY A 720 13.90 -5.81 -13.06
C GLY A 720 14.40 -5.48 -11.67
N ASP A 721 15.21 -4.42 -11.60
CA ASP A 721 15.65 -3.77 -10.37
C ASP A 721 14.44 -3.37 -9.49
N ARG A 722 14.71 -3.08 -8.22
CA ARG A 722 13.68 -2.61 -7.28
C ARG A 722 13.09 -1.29 -7.79
N LEU A 723 11.81 -1.30 -8.17
CA LEU A 723 11.07 -0.11 -8.58
C LEU A 723 10.48 0.51 -7.31
N ASP A 724 11.04 1.64 -6.91
CA ASP A 724 10.50 2.46 -5.83
C ASP A 724 9.40 3.38 -6.41
N HIS A 725 8.55 3.99 -5.57
CA HIS A 725 7.46 4.88 -6.00
C HIS A 725 7.59 6.28 -5.39
N ARG A 726 8.83 6.72 -5.19
CA ARG A 726 9.17 7.99 -4.52
C ARG A 726 8.63 9.21 -5.24
N SER A 727 8.52 9.15 -6.57
CA SER A 727 7.88 10.20 -7.38
C SER A 727 6.44 10.50 -6.96
N ASN A 728 5.60 9.48 -6.72
CA ASN A 728 4.22 9.69 -6.28
C ASN A 728 4.17 10.41 -4.93
N ARG A 729 4.94 9.96 -3.95
CA ARG A 729 4.99 10.56 -2.62
C ARG A 729 5.44 12.02 -2.68
N LEU A 730 6.51 12.30 -3.42
CA LEU A 730 7.01 13.66 -3.60
C LEU A 730 5.94 14.56 -4.25
N MET A 731 5.22 14.08 -5.27
CA MET A 731 4.19 14.88 -5.94
C MET A 731 3.02 15.21 -5.01
N VAL A 732 2.53 14.24 -4.23
CA VAL A 732 1.44 14.47 -3.26
C VAL A 732 1.87 15.46 -2.19
N GLU A 733 3.07 15.32 -1.64
CA GLU A 733 3.60 16.24 -0.62
C GLU A 733 3.81 17.66 -1.18
N LEU A 734 4.20 17.79 -2.45
CA LEU A 734 4.35 19.10 -3.10
C LEU A 734 3.02 19.77 -3.41
N GLU A 735 1.94 19.05 -3.69
CA GLU A 735 0.62 19.66 -3.92
C GLU A 735 0.06 20.31 -2.65
N GLY A 736 0.28 19.69 -1.49
CA GLY A 736 -0.12 20.23 -0.20
C GLY A 736 0.76 21.38 0.33
N CYS A 737 1.85 21.72 -0.37
CA CYS A 737 2.90 22.61 0.14
C CYS A 737 3.06 23.89 -0.72
N PRO A 738 2.41 25.01 -0.35
CA PRO A 738 2.55 26.27 -1.06
C PRO A 738 3.89 26.99 -0.77
N ASP A 739 4.51 26.73 0.38
CA ASP A 739 5.75 27.42 0.79
C ASP A 739 6.98 26.92 0.01
N PRO A 740 7.70 27.79 -0.74
CA PRO A 740 8.88 27.40 -1.51
C PRO A 740 10.02 26.79 -0.67
N GLY A 741 10.21 27.26 0.56
CA GLY A 741 11.25 26.76 1.46
C GLY A 741 11.01 25.31 1.88
N GLN A 742 9.78 25.00 2.29
CA GLN A 742 9.34 23.65 2.60
C GLN A 742 9.37 22.74 1.36
N ARG A 743 8.95 23.22 0.18
CA ARG A 743 9.07 22.44 -1.07
C ARG A 743 10.50 21.99 -1.34
N ALA A 744 11.49 22.87 -1.13
CA ALA A 744 12.89 22.53 -1.29
C ALA A 744 13.40 21.53 -0.24
N GLU A 745 12.84 21.51 0.98
CA GLU A 745 13.12 20.49 1.98
C GLU A 745 12.52 19.13 1.60
N LEU A 746 11.28 19.10 1.09
CA LEU A 746 10.62 17.88 0.61
C LEU A 746 11.42 17.21 -0.52
N VAL A 747 11.90 18.00 -1.48
CA VAL A 747 12.77 17.51 -2.56
C VAL A 747 14.08 16.94 -2.00
N ARG A 748 14.74 17.64 -1.07
CA ARG A 748 15.98 17.15 -0.44
C ARG A 748 15.76 15.84 0.32
N ARG A 749 14.65 15.72 1.04
CA ARG A 749 14.26 14.49 1.73
C ARG A 749 14.06 13.34 0.77
N ALA A 750 13.31 13.54 -0.33
CA ALA A 750 13.06 12.50 -1.33
C ALA A 750 14.36 12.00 -2.01
N ILE A 751 15.31 12.91 -2.25
CA ILE A 751 16.64 12.58 -2.78
C ILE A 751 17.48 11.80 -1.77
N GLY A 752 17.33 12.07 -0.46
CA GLY A 752 18.05 11.37 0.61
C GLY A 752 17.58 9.94 0.86
N GLN A 753 16.41 9.55 0.37
CA GLN A 753 15.79 8.24 0.64
C GLN A 753 16.25 7.11 -0.30
N GLY A 754 17.08 7.39 -1.31
CA GLY A 754 17.57 6.35 -2.23
C GLY A 754 18.41 6.93 -3.39
N ASP A 755 18.54 6.18 -4.47
CA ASP A 755 19.25 6.66 -5.68
C ASP A 755 18.46 7.81 -6.33
N PRO A 756 19.05 9.01 -6.48
CA PRO A 756 18.39 10.14 -7.14
C PRO A 756 18.18 9.94 -8.64
N ALA A 757 19.00 9.13 -9.31
CA ALA A 757 18.86 8.89 -10.75
C ALA A 757 17.55 8.16 -11.08
N VAL A 758 17.15 7.24 -10.21
CA VAL A 758 15.87 6.52 -10.30
C VAL A 758 14.69 7.47 -10.10
N LEU A 759 14.74 8.33 -9.07
CA LEU A 759 13.69 9.33 -8.81
C LEU A 759 13.52 10.28 -10.01
N LEU A 760 14.61 10.74 -10.61
CA LEU A 760 14.56 11.61 -11.80
C LEU A 760 13.98 10.90 -13.03
N ALA A 761 14.29 9.61 -13.21
CA ALA A 761 13.69 8.81 -14.27
C ALA A 761 12.18 8.64 -14.08
N GLU A 762 11.73 8.32 -12.87
CA GLU A 762 10.31 8.23 -12.52
C GLU A 762 9.57 9.56 -12.73
N LEU A 763 10.15 10.68 -12.28
CA LEU A 763 9.56 12.00 -12.46
C LEU A 763 9.44 12.37 -13.95
N ARG A 764 10.42 11.99 -14.76
CA ARG A 764 10.35 12.22 -16.21
C ARG A 764 9.29 11.33 -16.88
N GLU A 765 9.17 10.07 -16.47
CA GLU A 765 8.10 9.17 -16.95
C GLU A 765 6.71 9.65 -16.54
N ALA A 766 6.58 10.25 -15.35
CA ALA A 766 5.36 10.90 -14.89
C ALA A 766 5.08 12.27 -15.55
N GLU A 767 5.89 12.69 -16.52
CA GLU A 767 5.80 14.01 -17.19
C GLU A 767 5.82 15.17 -16.20
N ALA A 768 6.73 15.13 -15.22
CA ALA A 768 6.90 16.24 -14.28
C ALA A 768 7.33 17.53 -15.00
N PRO A 769 6.81 18.70 -14.56
CA PRO A 769 7.22 19.98 -15.12
C PRO A 769 8.74 20.17 -15.02
N ASP A 770 9.37 20.69 -16.08
CA ASP A 770 10.81 20.92 -16.10
C ASP A 770 11.27 21.83 -14.95
N ASP A 771 10.39 22.72 -14.47
CA ASP A 771 10.65 23.56 -13.29
C ASP A 771 10.90 22.75 -12.02
N LEU A 772 10.13 21.68 -11.81
CA LEU A 772 10.36 20.75 -10.71
C LEU A 772 11.61 19.92 -10.97
N LEU A 773 11.78 19.37 -12.18
CA LEU A 773 12.95 18.58 -12.54
C LEU A 773 14.25 19.36 -12.31
N ARG A 774 14.31 20.65 -12.64
CA ARG A 774 15.49 21.50 -12.34
C ARG A 774 15.83 21.52 -10.86
N VAL A 775 14.83 21.73 -10.00
CA VAL A 775 15.04 21.77 -8.54
C VAL A 775 15.53 20.41 -8.03
N VAL A 776 14.95 19.31 -8.53
CA VAL A 776 15.35 17.94 -8.14
C VAL A 776 16.75 17.61 -8.63
N VAL A 777 17.10 17.92 -9.89
CA VAL A 777 18.45 17.70 -10.43
C VAL A 777 19.47 18.55 -9.67
N ALA A 778 19.21 19.84 -9.46
CA ALA A 778 20.11 20.71 -8.71
C ALA A 778 20.33 20.21 -7.28
N ALA A 779 19.27 19.76 -6.60
CA ALA A 779 19.37 19.16 -5.28
C ALA A 779 20.12 17.82 -5.29
N ALA A 780 20.00 17.01 -6.34
CA ALA A 780 20.71 15.74 -6.49
C ALA A 780 22.21 15.92 -6.74
N LEU A 781 22.60 17.01 -7.41
CA LEU A 781 23.99 17.38 -7.69
C LEU A 781 24.67 18.10 -6.52
N ARG A 782 23.90 18.68 -5.59
CA ARG A 782 24.43 19.45 -4.47
C ARG A 782 25.37 18.60 -3.60
N GLY A 783 26.62 19.03 -3.49
CA GLY A 783 27.66 18.33 -2.74
C GLY A 783 28.20 17.05 -3.41
N ARG A 784 27.82 16.79 -4.68
CA ARG A 784 28.22 15.60 -5.46
C ARG A 784 28.77 15.95 -6.84
N ILE A 785 28.96 17.23 -7.14
CA ILE A 785 29.28 17.71 -8.48
C ILE A 785 30.67 17.25 -8.98
N ASP A 786 31.60 17.03 -8.06
CA ASP A 786 32.95 16.55 -8.36
C ASP A 786 33.00 15.01 -8.56
N THR A 787 31.95 14.29 -8.16
CA THR A 787 31.86 12.82 -8.20
C THR A 787 30.57 12.33 -8.86
N VAL A 788 30.10 13.03 -9.89
CA VAL A 788 28.85 12.69 -10.59
C VAL A 788 28.98 11.33 -11.27
N GLY A 789 28.25 10.33 -10.77
CA GLY A 789 28.18 9.00 -11.39
C GLY A 789 27.55 9.04 -12.79
N ARG A 790 27.77 7.99 -13.59
CA ARG A 790 27.28 7.92 -15.00
C ARG A 790 25.77 8.19 -15.13
N ASP A 791 24.97 7.69 -14.19
CA ASP A 791 23.50 7.81 -14.28
C ASP A 791 22.98 9.22 -13.97
N LEU A 792 23.72 9.99 -13.16
CA LEU A 792 23.40 11.41 -12.90
C LEU A 792 24.01 12.34 -13.94
N ARG A 793 24.99 11.89 -14.72
CA ARG A 793 25.66 12.71 -15.73
C ARG A 793 24.70 13.23 -16.79
N LYS A 794 23.83 12.35 -17.32
CA LYS A 794 22.80 12.74 -18.30
C LYS A 794 21.87 13.85 -17.78
N TRP A 795 21.59 13.85 -16.48
CA TRP A 795 20.73 14.85 -15.85
C TRP A 795 21.46 16.17 -15.62
N ALA A 796 22.75 16.11 -15.27
CA ALA A 796 23.59 17.28 -15.16
C ALA A 796 23.75 17.98 -16.51
N ASP A 797 24.01 17.22 -17.59
CA ASP A 797 24.10 17.76 -18.95
C ASP A 797 22.76 18.33 -19.42
N TRP A 798 21.63 17.68 -19.09
CA TRP A 798 20.29 18.23 -19.34
C TRP A 798 20.07 19.57 -18.62
N LEU A 799 20.44 19.67 -17.33
CA LEU A 799 20.28 20.90 -16.56
C LEU A 799 21.13 22.05 -17.11
N VAL A 800 22.38 21.78 -17.54
CA VAL A 800 23.22 22.78 -18.20
C VAL A 800 22.57 23.29 -19.49
N ALA A 801 22.07 22.37 -20.34
CA ALA A 801 21.43 22.74 -21.59
C ALA A 801 20.13 23.54 -21.38
N ASP A 802 19.30 23.17 -20.40
CA ASP A 802 18.05 23.87 -20.09
C ASP A 802 18.31 25.26 -19.45
N LEU A 803 19.29 25.39 -18.56
CA LEU A 803 19.69 26.70 -18.02
C LEU A 803 20.23 27.62 -19.13
N TRP A 804 21.00 27.05 -20.06
CA TRP A 804 21.55 27.78 -21.20
C TRP A 804 20.46 28.30 -22.15
N SER A 805 19.50 27.45 -22.53
CA SER A 805 18.40 27.86 -23.44
C SER A 805 17.47 28.91 -22.83
N ARG A 806 17.40 28.98 -21.49
CA ARG A 806 16.64 29.99 -20.74
C ARG A 806 17.43 31.27 -20.44
N GLY A 807 18.67 31.41 -20.93
CA GLY A 807 19.51 32.58 -20.68
C GLY A 807 20.07 32.68 -19.26
N ARG A 808 20.03 31.61 -18.46
CA ARG A 808 20.62 31.53 -17.11
C ARG A 808 22.10 31.16 -17.20
N PHE A 809 22.87 32.03 -17.86
CA PHE A 809 24.25 31.76 -18.26
C PHE A 809 25.21 31.60 -17.08
N VAL A 810 25.00 32.35 -15.99
CA VAL A 810 25.83 32.26 -14.78
C VAL A 810 25.72 30.87 -14.17
N GLU A 811 24.49 30.39 -13.97
CA GLU A 811 24.22 29.07 -13.39
C GLU A 811 24.70 27.94 -14.30
N ALA A 812 24.47 28.06 -15.61
CA ALA A 812 24.97 27.10 -16.60
C ALA A 812 26.51 27.04 -16.60
N TRP A 813 27.19 28.18 -16.51
CA TRP A 813 28.65 28.25 -16.44
C TRP A 813 29.20 27.63 -15.15
N VAL A 814 28.60 27.93 -13.99
CA VAL A 814 29.01 27.35 -12.69
C VAL A 814 28.93 25.82 -12.74
N LEU A 815 27.81 25.28 -13.26
CA LEU A 815 27.65 23.83 -13.40
C LEU A 815 28.61 23.25 -14.44
N ARG A 816 28.76 23.90 -15.61
CA ARG A 816 29.66 23.42 -16.67
C ARG A 816 31.12 23.40 -16.23
N ARG A 817 31.56 24.39 -15.44
CA ARG A 817 32.91 24.45 -14.88
C ARG A 817 33.20 23.27 -13.96
N ALA A 818 32.20 22.79 -13.23
CA ALA A 818 32.33 21.61 -12.39
C ALA A 818 32.19 20.28 -13.15
N LEU A 819 31.78 20.31 -14.44
CA LEU A 819 31.51 19.13 -15.27
C LEU A 819 32.42 19.12 -16.52
N PRO A 820 33.70 18.69 -16.42
CA PRO A 820 34.72 18.93 -17.45
C PRO A 820 34.35 18.40 -18.86
N ASP A 821 33.64 17.27 -18.95
CA ASP A 821 33.28 16.61 -20.23
C ASP A 821 31.95 17.08 -20.86
N GLY A 822 31.44 18.26 -20.48
CA GLY A 822 30.12 18.73 -20.94
C GLY A 822 30.10 19.24 -22.39
N ALA A 823 28.97 19.07 -23.07
CA ALA A 823 28.79 19.48 -24.48
C ALA A 823 28.88 21.00 -24.71
N LEU A 824 28.61 21.83 -23.70
CA LEU A 824 28.71 23.29 -23.78
C LEU A 824 30.18 23.73 -23.66
N PRO A 825 30.75 24.51 -24.60
CA PRO A 825 32.13 25.01 -24.46
C PRO A 825 32.30 25.94 -23.25
N LEU A 826 33.36 25.73 -22.46
CA LEU A 826 33.55 26.44 -21.17
C LEU A 826 33.78 27.96 -21.33
N LEU A 827 34.55 28.37 -22.33
CA LEU A 827 34.94 29.77 -22.52
C LEU A 827 33.81 30.66 -23.04
N PRO A 828 33.01 30.25 -24.05
CA PRO A 828 31.77 30.95 -24.40
C PRO A 828 30.79 31.03 -23.25
N ALA A 829 30.70 29.98 -22.43
CA ALA A 829 29.87 30.02 -21.24
C ALA A 829 30.38 31.05 -20.21
N ALA A 830 31.70 31.21 -20.07
CA ALA A 830 32.30 32.23 -19.22
C ALA A 830 32.00 33.64 -19.74
N ALA A 831 32.13 33.86 -21.05
CA ALA A 831 31.79 35.13 -21.68
C ALA A 831 30.29 35.47 -21.50
N ALA A 832 29.40 34.51 -21.76
CA ALA A 832 27.96 34.68 -21.55
C ALA A 832 27.60 34.97 -20.08
N ALA A 833 28.25 34.29 -19.12
CA ALA A 833 28.06 34.54 -17.69
C ALA A 833 28.59 35.91 -17.25
N ALA A 834 29.59 36.45 -17.93
CA ALA A 834 30.16 37.77 -17.66
C ALA A 834 29.37 38.92 -18.31
N ALA A 835 28.32 38.62 -19.10
CA ALA A 835 27.50 39.64 -19.74
C ALA A 835 26.93 40.65 -18.73
N ASN A 836 26.97 41.93 -19.10
CA ASN A 836 26.60 43.09 -18.27
C ASN A 836 27.46 43.26 -17.00
N THR A 837 28.67 42.72 -16.98
CA THR A 837 29.65 42.95 -15.91
C THR A 837 30.94 43.56 -16.47
N ALA A 838 31.77 44.14 -15.59
CA ALA A 838 33.09 44.64 -15.95
C ALA A 838 34.04 43.54 -16.48
N HIS A 839 33.74 42.25 -16.21
CA HIS A 839 34.58 41.12 -16.57
C HIS A 839 34.37 40.60 -18.00
N LEU A 840 33.33 41.07 -18.72
CA LEU A 840 33.06 40.56 -20.06
C LEU A 840 34.24 40.77 -21.02
N GLY A 841 34.92 41.93 -20.95
CA GLY A 841 36.01 42.25 -21.87
C GLY A 841 37.11 41.18 -21.86
N GLU A 842 37.56 40.79 -20.67
CA GLU A 842 38.57 39.73 -20.48
C GLU A 842 38.04 38.35 -20.90
N ALA A 843 36.79 38.02 -20.53
CA ALA A 843 36.19 36.73 -20.87
C ALA A 843 35.96 36.57 -22.38
N LEU A 844 35.54 37.63 -23.06
CA LEU A 844 35.32 37.67 -24.50
C LEU A 844 36.65 37.59 -25.27
N GLU A 845 37.66 38.32 -24.83
CA GLU A 845 39.02 38.26 -25.37
C GLU A 845 39.60 36.84 -25.23
N THR A 846 39.49 36.24 -24.05
CA THR A 846 39.97 34.87 -23.79
C THR A 846 39.24 33.85 -24.67
N ALA A 847 37.92 33.99 -24.83
CA ALA A 847 37.14 33.12 -25.70
C ALA A 847 37.50 33.29 -27.19
N ALA A 848 37.79 34.51 -27.63
CA ALA A 848 38.18 34.82 -29.00
C ALA A 848 39.58 34.27 -29.37
N LEU A 849 40.50 34.20 -28.39
CA LEU A 849 41.90 33.78 -28.61
C LEU A 849 42.13 32.26 -28.58
N GLN A 850 41.14 31.46 -28.17
CA GLN A 850 41.27 30.01 -28.03
C GLN A 850 40.89 29.26 -29.32
N GLU A 851 41.16 27.95 -29.37
CA GLU A 851 41.06 27.02 -30.52
C GLU A 851 40.07 27.41 -31.63
N PRO A 852 40.39 27.10 -32.91
CA PRO A 852 39.72 27.67 -34.08
C PRO A 852 38.18 27.65 -33.97
N PRO A 853 37.52 28.79 -33.65
CA PRO A 853 36.08 28.80 -33.41
C PRO A 853 35.33 28.50 -34.71
N SER A 854 34.21 27.79 -34.59
CA SER A 854 33.29 27.57 -35.71
C SER A 854 32.67 28.92 -36.14
N PRO A 855 32.18 29.05 -37.39
CA PRO A 855 31.53 30.28 -37.83
C PRO A 855 30.37 30.74 -36.92
N GLY A 856 29.57 29.81 -36.41
CA GLY A 856 28.50 30.11 -35.45
C GLY A 856 29.02 30.57 -34.09
N HIS A 857 30.15 30.02 -33.63
CA HIS A 857 30.78 30.43 -32.39
C HIS A 857 31.32 31.85 -32.50
N THR A 858 32.02 32.19 -33.59
CA THR A 858 32.49 33.56 -33.86
C THR A 858 31.30 34.53 -33.92
N ALA A 859 30.20 34.14 -34.57
CA ALA A 859 28.98 34.95 -34.63
C ALA A 859 28.37 35.20 -33.25
N ALA A 860 28.29 34.19 -32.38
CA ALA A 860 27.77 34.33 -31.03
C ALA A 860 28.61 35.27 -30.15
N LEU A 861 29.94 35.18 -30.22
CA LEU A 861 30.85 36.11 -29.52
C LEU A 861 30.72 37.54 -30.07
N MET A 862 30.59 37.71 -31.40
CA MET A 862 30.34 39.02 -32.02
C MET A 862 29.01 39.62 -31.53
N ALA A 863 27.93 38.84 -31.56
CA ALA A 863 26.62 39.28 -31.11
C ALA A 863 26.65 39.70 -29.64
N LEU A 864 27.31 38.93 -28.77
CA LEU A 864 27.45 39.23 -27.35
C LEU A 864 28.27 40.52 -27.11
N GLY A 865 29.38 40.71 -27.82
CA GLY A 865 30.16 41.95 -27.73
C GLY A 865 29.38 43.17 -28.23
N VAL A 866 28.63 43.01 -29.32
CA VAL A 866 27.78 44.07 -29.89
C VAL A 866 26.64 44.43 -28.94
N SER A 867 25.94 43.45 -28.37
CA SER A 867 24.89 43.71 -27.39
C SER A 867 25.43 44.42 -26.16
N GLN A 868 26.66 44.11 -25.74
CA GLN A 868 27.27 44.83 -24.63
C GLN A 868 27.49 46.32 -24.93
N LEU A 869 28.03 46.64 -26.11
CA LEU A 869 28.34 48.01 -26.49
C LEU A 869 27.08 48.84 -26.76
N LEU A 870 26.10 48.27 -27.45
CA LEU A 870 24.93 49.01 -27.92
C LEU A 870 23.75 48.97 -26.95
N ALA A 871 23.64 47.89 -26.16
CA ALA A 871 22.53 47.62 -25.25
C ALA A 871 22.98 47.37 -23.80
N TRP A 872 24.02 48.08 -23.35
CA TRP A 872 24.42 48.11 -21.94
C TRP A 872 23.20 48.40 -21.06
N SER A 873 22.87 47.46 -20.18
CA SER A 873 21.72 47.59 -19.28
C SER A 873 22.05 48.37 -18.01
N GLY A 874 23.33 48.40 -17.61
CA GLY A 874 23.84 49.10 -16.45
C GLY A 874 23.19 48.70 -15.13
N THR A 875 23.74 49.20 -14.04
CA THR A 875 23.03 49.27 -12.75
C THR A 875 22.58 50.70 -12.52
N SER A 876 21.68 50.95 -11.56
CA SER A 876 21.31 52.32 -11.17
C SER A 876 22.51 53.16 -10.75
N GLU A 877 23.59 52.52 -10.29
CA GLU A 877 24.84 53.17 -9.85
C GLU A 877 25.83 53.38 -11.00
N GLN A 878 25.76 52.57 -12.06
CA GLN A 878 26.58 52.67 -13.27
C GLN A 878 25.70 52.51 -14.53
N PRO A 879 24.96 53.56 -14.92
CA PRO A 879 24.10 53.52 -16.11
C PRO A 879 24.90 53.54 -17.42
N ALA A 880 26.15 53.99 -17.37
CA ALA A 880 27.09 54.05 -18.48
C ALA A 880 27.99 52.80 -18.53
N ILE A 881 28.36 52.37 -19.73
CA ILE A 881 29.40 51.35 -19.90
C ILE A 881 30.76 51.93 -19.47
N PRO A 882 31.57 51.21 -18.68
CA PRO A 882 32.93 51.66 -18.34
C PRO A 882 33.79 51.84 -19.61
N PRO A 883 34.54 52.95 -19.76
CA PRO A 883 35.35 53.21 -20.95
C PRO A 883 36.37 52.10 -21.26
N ASP A 884 37.01 51.55 -20.22
CA ASP A 884 37.97 50.45 -20.36
C ASP A 884 37.32 49.18 -20.90
N LEU A 885 36.08 48.88 -20.47
CA LEU A 885 35.32 47.75 -20.98
C LEU A 885 34.91 47.99 -22.44
N ALA A 886 34.40 49.18 -22.76
CA ALA A 886 34.01 49.54 -24.12
C ALA A 886 35.21 49.45 -25.09
N HIS A 887 36.38 49.92 -24.66
CA HIS A 887 37.62 49.81 -25.44
C HIS A 887 38.02 48.35 -25.69
N ARG A 888 38.09 47.52 -24.63
CA ARG A 888 38.43 46.09 -24.78
C ARG A 888 37.47 45.35 -25.71
N VAL A 889 36.16 45.53 -25.54
CA VAL A 889 35.15 44.87 -26.39
C VAL A 889 35.31 45.30 -27.85
N ARG A 890 35.61 46.58 -28.14
CA ARG A 890 35.88 47.05 -29.50
C ARG A 890 37.12 46.42 -30.13
N GLU A 891 38.18 46.26 -29.36
CA GLU A 891 39.41 45.57 -29.82
C GLU A 891 39.12 44.09 -30.12
N THR A 892 38.42 43.39 -29.22
CA THR A 892 38.03 41.99 -29.44
C THR A 892 37.13 41.82 -30.66
N LEU A 893 36.14 42.70 -30.86
CA LEU A 893 35.32 42.69 -32.08
C LEU A 893 36.17 42.94 -33.34
N GLY A 894 37.17 43.83 -33.25
CA GLY A 894 38.10 44.08 -34.35
C GLY A 894 38.92 42.86 -34.71
N PHE A 895 39.43 42.15 -33.70
CA PHE A 895 40.12 40.87 -33.88
C PHE A 895 39.20 39.83 -34.53
N LEU A 896 37.99 39.63 -34.02
CA LEU A 896 37.02 38.65 -34.57
C LEU A 896 36.63 38.96 -36.03
N VAL A 897 36.54 40.24 -36.41
CA VAL A 897 36.29 40.64 -37.80
C VAL A 897 37.47 40.30 -38.70
N ALA A 898 38.71 40.58 -38.25
CA ALA A 898 39.94 40.33 -38.99
C ALA A 898 40.25 38.84 -39.20
N GLU A 899 39.93 38.00 -38.20
CA GLU A 899 40.04 36.53 -38.26
C GLU A 899 39.21 35.92 -39.42
N GLY A 900 38.17 36.63 -39.88
CA GLY A 900 37.57 36.39 -41.19
C GLY A 900 36.54 35.26 -41.27
N ARG A 901 36.24 34.55 -40.17
CA ARG A 901 35.46 33.29 -40.18
C ARG A 901 33.95 33.42 -40.11
N ALA A 902 33.43 34.52 -39.56
CA ALA A 902 32.00 34.77 -39.52
C ALA A 902 31.45 35.17 -40.91
N ARG A 903 30.17 34.87 -41.17
CA ARG A 903 29.49 35.32 -42.40
C ARG A 903 29.46 36.87 -42.46
N PRO A 904 29.35 37.47 -43.66
CA PRO A 904 29.43 38.93 -43.82
C PRO A 904 28.44 39.73 -42.96
N CYS A 905 27.24 39.23 -42.71
CA CYS A 905 26.23 39.92 -41.89
C CYS A 905 26.71 40.16 -40.44
N TRP A 906 27.39 39.19 -39.82
CA TRP A 906 27.95 39.35 -38.47
C TRP A 906 29.14 40.31 -38.44
N LYS A 907 29.96 40.33 -39.50
CA LYS A 907 31.03 41.32 -39.65
C LYS A 907 30.45 42.74 -39.76
N LYS A 908 29.41 42.93 -40.57
CA LYS A 908 28.68 44.22 -40.65
C LYS A 908 28.14 44.63 -39.27
N LEU A 909 27.56 43.70 -38.51
CA LEU A 909 27.06 43.97 -37.15
C LEU A 909 28.18 44.38 -36.18
N ALA A 910 29.32 43.68 -36.19
CA ALA A 910 30.46 44.01 -35.35
C ALA A 910 31.08 45.37 -35.74
N GLU A 911 31.21 45.65 -37.04
CA GLU A 911 31.69 46.95 -37.55
C GLU A 911 30.75 48.09 -37.16
N LEU A 912 29.43 47.86 -37.22
CA LEU A 912 28.42 48.82 -36.79
C LEU A 912 28.64 49.24 -35.33
N ALA A 913 28.86 48.29 -34.43
CA ALA A 913 29.12 48.59 -33.02
C ALA A 913 30.45 49.32 -32.81
N ARG A 914 31.49 48.98 -33.58
CA ARG A 914 32.80 49.64 -33.53
C ARG A 914 32.76 51.08 -34.04
N GLN A 915 31.94 51.34 -35.06
CA GLN A 915 31.77 52.67 -35.67
C GLN A 915 30.84 53.58 -34.87
N CYS A 916 30.10 53.04 -33.90
CA CYS A 916 29.22 53.84 -33.05
C CYS A 916 30.05 54.87 -32.23
N PRO A 917 29.73 56.17 -32.31
CA PRO A 917 30.49 57.21 -31.61
C PRO A 917 30.63 56.93 -30.11
N GLN A 918 31.85 57.10 -29.59
CA GLN A 918 32.18 56.77 -28.19
C GLN A 918 31.32 57.55 -27.19
N GLY A 919 31.05 58.83 -27.44
CA GLY A 919 30.21 59.65 -26.58
C GLY A 919 28.77 59.14 -26.42
N ILE A 920 28.19 58.49 -27.44
CA ILE A 920 26.85 57.90 -27.35
C ILE A 920 26.88 56.61 -26.53
N VAL A 921 27.90 55.77 -26.78
CA VAL A 921 28.07 54.48 -26.09
C VAL A 921 28.28 54.69 -24.59
N GLU A 922 29.04 55.73 -24.21
CA GLU A 922 29.37 56.03 -22.82
C GLU A 922 28.28 56.83 -22.08
N ASN A 923 27.43 57.62 -22.77
CA ASN A 923 26.35 58.34 -22.10
C ASN A 923 25.24 58.79 -23.09
N PRO A 924 24.01 58.25 -23.08
CA PRO A 924 23.42 57.24 -22.19
C PRO A 924 23.38 55.80 -22.77
N GLY A 925 23.96 55.57 -23.95
CA GLY A 925 23.90 54.29 -24.68
C GLY A 925 22.80 54.26 -25.77
N PRO A 926 23.04 53.65 -26.96
CA PRO A 926 22.06 53.59 -28.05
C PRO A 926 20.71 52.94 -27.68
N ALA A 927 20.70 51.85 -26.90
CA ALA A 927 19.46 51.23 -26.45
C ALA A 927 18.64 52.13 -25.51
N VAL A 928 19.29 52.95 -24.68
CA VAL A 928 18.58 53.89 -23.80
C VAL A 928 17.93 55.00 -24.62
N VAL A 929 18.64 55.53 -25.63
CA VAL A 929 18.07 56.50 -26.58
C VAL A 929 16.88 55.89 -27.33
N ALA A 930 17.03 54.66 -27.84
CA ALA A 930 15.97 53.93 -28.54
C ALA A 930 14.73 53.70 -27.65
N ARG A 931 14.92 53.21 -26.42
CA ARG A 931 13.82 53.02 -25.45
C ARG A 931 13.09 54.32 -25.14
N ARG A 932 13.83 55.41 -24.91
CA ARG A 932 13.22 56.73 -24.67
C ARG A 932 12.39 57.17 -25.88
N GLN A 933 12.88 56.97 -27.10
CA GLN A 933 12.15 57.31 -28.32
C GLN A 933 10.92 56.43 -28.55
N LEU A 934 11.01 55.12 -28.33
CA LEU A 934 9.88 54.20 -28.43
C LEU A 934 8.80 54.53 -27.39
N VAL A 935 9.17 54.81 -26.14
CA VAL A 935 8.24 55.28 -25.10
C VAL A 935 7.61 56.61 -25.50
N TRP A 936 8.36 57.54 -26.09
CA TRP A 936 7.82 58.80 -26.61
C TRP A 936 6.82 58.58 -27.77
N ARG A 937 7.10 57.64 -28.68
CA ARG A 937 6.21 57.30 -29.80
C ARG A 937 4.93 56.60 -29.32
N ASP A 938 5.05 55.62 -28.41
CA ASP A 938 3.93 54.94 -27.75
C ASP A 938 3.07 55.96 -26.98
N ARG A 939 3.70 56.89 -26.24
CA ARG A 939 3.01 58.00 -25.59
C ARG A 939 2.23 58.86 -26.59
N GLY A 940 2.82 59.19 -27.75
CA GLY A 940 2.13 59.94 -28.81
C GLY A 940 0.93 59.21 -29.40
N SER A 941 1.05 57.89 -29.61
CA SER A 941 -0.07 57.03 -30.04
C SER A 941 -1.18 56.99 -29.00
N ARG A 942 -0.84 56.71 -27.74
CA ARG A 942 -1.79 56.66 -26.62
C ARG A 942 -2.46 58.01 -26.36
N LEU A 943 -1.74 59.12 -26.54
CA LEU A 943 -2.34 60.45 -26.46
C LEU A 943 -3.34 60.66 -27.59
N THR A 944 -3.06 60.16 -28.80
CA THR A 944 -4.00 60.22 -29.93
C THR A 944 -5.24 59.37 -29.66
N GLU A 945 -5.07 58.13 -29.19
CA GLU A 945 -6.17 57.26 -28.77
C GLU A 945 -6.99 57.89 -27.65
N ALA A 946 -6.34 58.48 -26.64
CA ALA A 946 -7.03 59.18 -25.55
C ALA A 946 -7.82 60.40 -26.04
N TRP A 947 -7.33 61.11 -27.06
CA TRP A 947 -8.11 62.18 -27.72
C TRP A 947 -9.33 61.63 -28.44
N ASP A 948 -9.21 60.50 -29.14
CA ASP A 948 -10.31 59.88 -29.88
C ASP A 948 -11.36 59.29 -28.92
N GLU A 949 -10.95 58.64 -27.82
CA GLU A 949 -11.83 58.17 -26.74
C GLU A 949 -12.57 59.34 -26.07
N MET A 950 -11.87 60.46 -25.85
CA MET A 950 -12.46 61.68 -25.31
C MET A 950 -13.48 62.29 -26.26
N ASP A 951 -13.23 62.27 -27.58
CA ASP A 951 -14.18 62.70 -28.60
C ASP A 951 -15.44 61.82 -28.60
N GLU A 952 -15.26 60.50 -28.63
CA GLU A 952 -16.34 59.52 -28.62
C GLU A 952 -17.20 59.63 -27.36
N ALA A 953 -16.56 59.72 -26.18
CA ALA A 953 -17.27 59.88 -24.91
C ALA A 953 -18.08 61.19 -24.91
N LEU A 954 -17.49 62.29 -25.39
CA LEU A 954 -18.14 63.60 -25.44
C LEU A 954 -19.28 63.63 -26.46
N ALA A 955 -19.13 62.97 -27.61
CA ALA A 955 -20.18 62.82 -28.62
C ALA A 955 -21.34 61.97 -28.11
N THR A 956 -21.04 60.84 -27.46
CA THR A 956 -22.02 59.93 -26.86
C THR A 956 -22.82 60.62 -25.75
N ALA A 957 -22.14 61.38 -24.89
CA ALA A 957 -22.79 62.15 -23.85
C ALA A 957 -23.67 63.27 -24.44
N GLY A 958 -23.19 63.98 -25.47
CA GLY A 958 -23.91 65.02 -26.20
C GLY A 958 -25.13 64.53 -27.00
N ALA A 959 -25.16 63.25 -27.39
CA ALA A 959 -26.30 62.63 -28.07
C ALA A 959 -27.43 62.20 -27.09
N THR A 960 -27.35 62.58 -25.81
CA THR A 960 -28.34 62.17 -24.80
C THR A 960 -29.64 62.96 -24.95
N ASN A 961 -30.70 62.29 -25.43
CA ASN A 961 -32.01 62.89 -25.58
C ASN A 961 -32.89 62.71 -24.33
N PHE A 962 -33.39 63.82 -23.79
CA PHE A 962 -34.40 63.83 -22.73
C PHE A 962 -35.80 64.07 -23.32
N ARG A 963 -36.81 63.37 -22.82
CA ARG A 963 -38.22 63.56 -23.21
C ARG A 963 -39.01 64.47 -22.25
N PHE A 964 -38.30 65.14 -21.33
CA PHE A 964 -38.90 65.99 -20.31
C PHE A 964 -38.09 67.28 -20.16
N GLU A 965 -38.77 68.36 -19.81
CA GLU A 965 -38.26 69.73 -19.90
C GLU A 965 -37.00 69.97 -19.05
N ALA A 966 -37.00 69.50 -17.79
CA ALA A 966 -35.86 69.66 -16.90
C ALA A 966 -34.57 69.02 -17.45
N GLY A 967 -34.69 67.85 -18.06
CA GLY A 967 -33.57 67.16 -18.68
C GLY A 967 -33.08 67.87 -19.95
N LEU A 968 -34.01 68.33 -20.80
CA LEU A 968 -33.68 69.07 -22.03
C LEU A 968 -32.90 70.35 -21.72
N LYS A 969 -33.44 71.21 -20.86
CA LYS A 969 -32.81 72.50 -20.50
C LYS A 969 -31.47 72.32 -19.80
N THR A 970 -31.36 71.34 -18.89
CA THR A 970 -30.09 71.05 -18.21
C THR A 970 -29.04 70.54 -19.20
N HIS A 971 -29.42 69.64 -20.11
CA HIS A 971 -28.52 69.10 -21.13
C HIS A 971 -28.04 70.18 -22.09
N GLU A 972 -28.96 70.99 -22.62
CA GLU A 972 -28.63 72.13 -23.49
C GLU A 972 -27.68 73.11 -22.79
N HIS A 973 -27.89 73.41 -21.51
CA HIS A 973 -27.00 74.31 -20.76
C HIS A 973 -25.59 73.72 -20.57
N LEU A 974 -25.49 72.43 -20.20
CA LEU A 974 -24.21 71.77 -19.96
C LEU A 974 -23.36 71.61 -21.24
N PHE A 975 -24.01 71.40 -22.39
CA PHE A 975 -23.37 71.20 -23.69
C PHE A 975 -23.38 72.45 -24.59
N HIS A 976 -23.93 73.57 -24.12
CA HIS A 976 -23.84 74.87 -24.80
C HIS A 976 -22.37 75.25 -25.01
N ALA A 977 -22.07 76.10 -26.00
CA ALA A 977 -20.69 76.53 -26.30
C ALA A 977 -19.96 77.17 -25.09
N GLN A 978 -20.70 77.75 -24.14
CA GLN A 978 -20.21 78.31 -22.87
C GLN A 978 -20.48 77.41 -21.65
N GLY A 979 -21.07 76.24 -21.87
CA GLY A 979 -21.34 75.25 -20.83
C GLY A 979 -20.10 74.39 -20.56
N LEU A 980 -20.09 73.71 -19.42
CA LEU A 980 -18.96 72.92 -18.94
C LEU A 980 -18.42 71.94 -20.00
N PHE A 981 -19.29 71.24 -20.73
CA PHE A 981 -18.89 70.26 -21.75
C PHE A 981 -18.68 70.88 -23.15
N GLY A 982 -19.21 72.08 -23.42
CA GLY A 982 -18.90 72.84 -24.64
C GLY A 982 -17.51 73.49 -24.61
N GLU A 983 -17.06 73.91 -23.43
CA GLU A 983 -15.66 74.32 -23.24
C GLU A 983 -14.71 73.14 -23.46
N LEU A 984 -15.06 71.95 -22.96
CA LEU A 984 -14.30 70.72 -23.22
C LEU A 984 -14.24 70.37 -24.71
N ARG A 985 -15.31 70.60 -25.47
CA ARG A 985 -15.32 70.45 -26.93
C ARG A 985 -14.31 71.38 -27.61
N THR A 986 -14.13 72.60 -27.09
CA THR A 986 -13.15 73.55 -27.62
C THR A 986 -11.72 73.10 -27.32
N VAL A 987 -11.47 72.57 -26.12
CA VAL A 987 -10.19 71.96 -25.74
C VAL A 987 -9.85 70.78 -26.65
N LEU A 988 -10.81 69.89 -26.87
CA LEU A 988 -10.67 68.72 -27.75
C LEU A 988 -10.32 69.12 -29.19
N ASN A 989 -11.04 70.09 -29.77
CA ASN A 989 -10.81 70.55 -31.14
C ASN A 989 -9.42 71.16 -31.34
N ARG A 990 -8.86 71.77 -30.29
CA ARG A 990 -7.49 72.32 -30.29
C ARG A 990 -6.44 71.29 -29.90
N ARG A 991 -6.84 70.09 -29.49
CA ARG A 991 -6.01 69.06 -28.85
C ARG A 991 -5.08 69.66 -27.79
N ASP A 992 -5.64 70.55 -26.97
CA ASP A 992 -4.90 71.29 -25.94
C ASP A 992 -4.83 70.49 -24.64
N VAL A 993 -3.72 69.78 -24.43
CA VAL A 993 -3.48 68.96 -23.22
C VAL A 993 -3.55 69.82 -21.94
N THR A 994 -3.07 71.06 -22.00
CA THR A 994 -3.13 72.00 -20.87
C THR A 994 -4.57 72.39 -20.58
N GLY A 995 -5.34 72.69 -21.62
CA GLY A 995 -6.78 72.94 -21.51
C GLY A 995 -7.56 71.75 -20.93
N ALA A 996 -7.18 70.51 -21.26
CA ALA A 996 -7.82 69.30 -20.74
C ALA A 996 -7.51 69.09 -19.24
N ALA A 997 -6.26 69.31 -18.84
CA ALA A 997 -5.85 69.26 -17.43
C ALA A 997 -6.55 70.35 -16.59
N GLN A 998 -6.61 71.58 -17.10
CA GLN A 998 -7.33 72.67 -16.45
C GLN A 998 -8.82 72.38 -16.32
N TRP A 999 -9.45 71.82 -17.36
CA TRP A 999 -10.86 71.42 -17.30
C TRP A 999 -11.10 70.30 -16.28
N ALA A 1000 -10.28 69.25 -16.28
CA ALA A 1000 -10.41 68.11 -15.37
C ALA A 1000 -10.22 68.51 -13.89
N GLY A 1001 -9.40 69.53 -13.63
CA GLY A 1001 -9.15 70.08 -12.30
C GLY A 1001 -10.23 71.03 -11.76
N ARG A 1002 -11.29 71.33 -12.53
CA ARG A 1002 -12.35 72.24 -12.09
C ARG A 1002 -13.21 71.67 -10.96
N PRO A 1003 -13.64 72.49 -9.98
CA PRO A 1003 -14.46 72.02 -8.86
C PRO A 1003 -15.83 71.48 -9.31
N GLU A 1004 -16.38 71.98 -10.42
CA GLU A 1004 -17.63 71.49 -11.02
C GLU A 1004 -17.49 70.06 -11.59
N VAL A 1005 -16.30 69.71 -12.07
CA VAL A 1005 -15.98 68.37 -12.60
C VAL A 1005 -15.69 67.39 -11.45
N ALA A 1006 -15.19 67.87 -10.32
CA ALA A 1006 -14.96 67.05 -9.13
C ALA A 1006 -16.26 66.40 -8.64
N ASP A 1007 -17.36 67.16 -8.57
CA ASP A 1007 -18.70 66.69 -8.19
C ASP A 1007 -19.76 66.99 -9.26
N LEU A 1008 -19.70 66.22 -10.35
CA LEU A 1008 -20.67 66.30 -11.46
C LEU A 1008 -22.12 66.07 -10.99
N ALA A 1009 -22.34 65.29 -9.93
CA ALA A 1009 -23.68 65.00 -9.44
C ALA A 1009 -24.30 66.24 -8.80
N ALA A 1010 -23.57 66.91 -7.92
CA ALA A 1010 -24.01 68.17 -7.31
C ALA A 1010 -24.10 69.31 -8.33
N HIS A 1011 -23.19 69.35 -9.32
CA HIS A 1011 -23.24 70.36 -10.38
C HIS A 1011 -24.49 70.21 -11.24
N VAL A 1012 -24.79 68.99 -11.73
CA VAL A 1012 -26.02 68.72 -12.50
C VAL A 1012 -27.26 69.09 -11.71
N ASP A 1013 -27.34 68.72 -10.44
CA ASP A 1013 -28.51 69.02 -9.60
C ASP A 1013 -28.69 70.54 -9.39
N ARG A 1014 -27.58 71.27 -9.19
CA ARG A 1014 -27.59 72.73 -9.06
C ARG A 1014 -28.03 73.41 -10.36
N THR A 1015 -27.45 73.01 -11.50
CA THR A 1015 -27.83 73.53 -12.82
C THR A 1015 -29.31 73.26 -13.12
N THR A 1016 -29.82 72.07 -12.82
CA THR A 1016 -31.24 71.78 -12.97
C THR A 1016 -32.11 72.67 -12.06
N ALA A 1017 -31.72 72.87 -10.79
CA ALA A 1017 -32.47 73.71 -9.86
C ALA A 1017 -32.52 75.19 -10.28
N GLU A 1018 -31.41 75.72 -10.78
CA GLU A 1018 -31.30 77.10 -11.28
C GLU A 1018 -32.19 77.32 -12.52
N LEU A 1019 -32.16 76.40 -13.48
CA LEU A 1019 -32.93 76.52 -14.72
C LEU A 1019 -34.44 76.31 -14.54
N MET A 1020 -34.86 75.59 -13.48
CA MET A 1020 -36.27 75.29 -13.20
C MET A 1020 -36.95 76.28 -12.24
N ALA A 1021 -36.27 77.39 -11.87
CA ALA A 1021 -36.81 78.46 -11.01
C ALA A 1021 -37.46 77.95 -9.70
N GLY A 1022 -36.86 76.95 -9.05
CA GLY A 1022 -37.31 76.45 -7.75
C GLY A 1022 -38.57 75.57 -7.74
N HIS A 1023 -39.07 75.12 -8.89
CA HIS A 1023 -40.19 74.17 -8.94
C HIS A 1023 -39.77 72.79 -8.41
N LYS A 1024 -40.18 72.46 -7.17
CA LYS A 1024 -39.74 71.28 -6.38
C LYS A 1024 -39.94 69.90 -7.04
N ASN A 1025 -40.66 69.80 -8.15
CA ASN A 1025 -40.98 68.51 -8.81
C ASN A 1025 -40.22 68.25 -10.14
N ASN A 1026 -39.32 69.15 -10.56
CA ASN A 1026 -38.67 69.06 -11.88
C ASN A 1026 -37.17 68.74 -11.78
N VAL A 1027 -36.80 67.63 -11.12
CA VAL A 1027 -35.43 67.12 -11.07
C VAL A 1027 -35.30 65.89 -11.99
N ILE A 1028 -34.13 65.71 -12.62
CA ILE A 1028 -33.77 64.46 -13.30
C ILE A 1028 -33.75 63.35 -12.23
N HIS A 1029 -34.80 62.53 -12.14
CA HIS A 1029 -34.95 61.54 -11.07
C HIS A 1029 -34.48 60.14 -11.49
N SER A 1030 -34.11 59.33 -10.50
CA SER A 1030 -33.99 57.86 -10.59
C SER A 1030 -32.97 57.33 -11.63
N SER A 1031 -33.33 56.25 -12.34
CA SER A 1031 -32.46 55.52 -13.28
C SER A 1031 -31.92 56.39 -14.41
N LYS A 1032 -32.70 57.38 -14.88
CA LYS A 1032 -32.26 58.32 -15.93
C LYS A 1032 -31.14 59.25 -15.44
N ARG A 1033 -31.19 59.68 -14.17
CA ARG A 1033 -30.11 60.45 -13.54
C ARG A 1033 -28.83 59.63 -13.45
N ARG A 1034 -28.94 58.37 -13.01
CA ARG A 1034 -27.79 57.46 -12.92
C ARG A 1034 -27.12 57.26 -14.27
N VAL A 1035 -27.90 56.87 -15.30
CA VAL A 1035 -27.38 56.65 -16.67
C VAL A 1035 -26.75 57.92 -17.24
N TYR A 1036 -27.35 59.09 -17.00
CA TYR A 1036 -26.79 60.35 -17.47
C TYR A 1036 -25.47 60.69 -16.76
N LEU A 1037 -25.42 60.57 -15.44
CA LEU A 1037 -24.20 60.78 -14.67
C LEU A 1037 -23.10 59.80 -15.05
N ASP A 1038 -23.43 58.55 -15.35
CA ASP A 1038 -22.43 57.56 -15.80
C ASP A 1038 -21.80 57.97 -17.14
N ARG A 1039 -22.59 58.51 -18.09
CA ARG A 1039 -22.07 59.07 -19.35
C ARG A 1039 -21.17 60.30 -19.11
N LEU A 1040 -21.57 61.21 -18.22
CA LEU A 1040 -20.74 62.38 -17.89
C LEU A 1040 -19.45 61.98 -17.15
N ARG A 1041 -19.49 60.92 -16.33
CA ARG A 1041 -18.30 60.36 -15.69
C ARG A 1041 -17.37 59.69 -16.69
N GLN A 1042 -17.88 59.07 -17.75
CA GLN A 1042 -17.06 58.56 -18.85
C GLN A 1042 -16.30 59.70 -19.54
N VAL A 1043 -16.98 60.82 -19.84
CA VAL A 1043 -16.33 62.02 -20.39
C VAL A 1043 -15.24 62.55 -19.45
N LYS A 1044 -15.54 62.64 -18.14
CA LYS A 1044 -14.55 63.02 -17.13
C LYS A 1044 -13.36 62.06 -17.09
N GLY A 1045 -13.61 60.75 -17.17
CA GLY A 1045 -12.57 59.73 -17.20
C GLY A 1045 -11.65 59.89 -18.41
N ALA A 1046 -12.22 60.00 -19.61
CA ALA A 1046 -11.46 60.17 -20.84
C ALA A 1046 -10.65 61.49 -20.85
N ALA A 1047 -11.24 62.61 -20.43
CA ALA A 1047 -10.51 63.87 -20.28
C ALA A 1047 -9.40 63.80 -19.21
N GLY A 1048 -9.60 63.01 -18.15
CA GLY A 1048 -8.58 62.74 -17.12
C GLY A 1048 -7.38 61.95 -17.66
N VAL A 1049 -7.62 61.00 -18.58
CA VAL A 1049 -6.54 60.28 -19.27
C VAL A 1049 -5.69 61.24 -20.09
N VAL A 1050 -6.32 62.13 -20.87
CA VAL A 1050 -5.61 63.17 -21.64
C VAL A 1050 -4.86 64.14 -20.72
N ALA A 1051 -5.48 64.58 -19.62
CA ALA A 1051 -4.88 65.48 -18.64
C ALA A 1051 -3.59 64.91 -18.02
N ALA A 1052 -3.51 63.59 -17.83
CA ALA A 1052 -2.33 62.93 -17.28
C ALA A 1052 -1.07 63.07 -18.16
N PHE A 1053 -1.21 63.49 -19.43
CA PHE A 1053 -0.08 63.75 -20.32
C PHE A 1053 0.55 65.14 -20.17
N HIS A 1054 0.07 66.00 -19.27
CA HIS A 1054 0.52 67.39 -19.10
C HIS A 1054 1.97 67.52 -18.57
N ASP A 1055 2.45 66.63 -17.69
CA ASP A 1055 3.71 66.78 -16.93
C ASP A 1055 4.99 66.32 -17.66
N ALA A 1056 5.05 66.35 -19.00
CA ALA A 1056 6.31 66.01 -19.70
C ALA A 1056 7.05 67.23 -20.22
N GLU A 1057 8.05 67.65 -19.46
CA GLU A 1057 9.09 68.54 -19.94
C GLU A 1057 9.81 67.91 -21.15
N ARG A 1058 10.02 68.73 -22.18
CA ARG A 1058 10.90 68.40 -23.32
C ARG A 1058 12.34 68.58 -22.87
N ASP A 1059 13.04 67.47 -22.72
CA ASP A 1059 14.48 67.45 -22.46
C ASP A 1059 15.25 67.82 -23.74
N VAL A 1060 15.98 68.94 -23.72
CA VAL A 1060 16.74 69.47 -24.87
C VAL A 1060 17.97 68.61 -25.18
N ASP A 1061 18.51 67.90 -24.18
CA ASP A 1061 19.67 67.01 -24.33
C ASP A 1061 19.34 65.76 -25.17
N MET A 1062 18.07 65.38 -25.24
CA MET A 1062 17.58 64.23 -26.00
C MET A 1062 17.71 64.42 -27.52
N ALA A 1063 17.58 65.65 -28.03
CA ALA A 1063 17.61 65.90 -29.49
C ALA A 1063 18.99 65.62 -30.11
N TYR A 1064 20.08 65.95 -29.39
CA TYR A 1064 21.44 65.69 -29.84
C TYR A 1064 21.77 64.18 -29.83
N GLN A 1065 21.41 63.49 -28.75
CA GLN A 1065 21.65 62.04 -28.58
C GLN A 1065 20.93 61.20 -29.64
N VAL A 1066 19.71 61.60 -30.01
CA VAL A 1066 18.91 60.97 -31.07
C VAL A 1066 19.59 61.10 -32.43
N THR A 1067 20.06 62.31 -32.77
CA THR A 1067 20.72 62.58 -34.07
C THR A 1067 21.93 61.68 -34.28
N GLU A 1068 22.73 61.50 -33.24
CA GLU A 1068 23.96 60.72 -33.27
C GLU A 1068 23.70 59.19 -33.24
N ALA A 1069 22.69 58.71 -32.50
CA ALA A 1069 22.40 57.27 -32.38
C ALA A 1069 21.60 56.70 -33.57
N ARG A 1070 20.87 57.55 -34.29
CA ARG A 1070 19.94 57.16 -35.37
C ARG A 1070 20.60 56.38 -36.52
N PRO A 1071 21.76 56.75 -37.07
CA PRO A 1071 22.40 55.98 -38.13
C PRO A 1071 22.73 54.54 -37.73
N THR A 1072 23.04 54.33 -36.44
CA THR A 1072 23.31 53.00 -35.88
C THR A 1072 22.04 52.15 -35.88
N ALA A 1073 20.90 52.73 -35.48
CA ALA A 1073 19.62 52.05 -35.45
C ALA A 1073 19.10 51.64 -36.84
N ILE A 1074 19.20 52.52 -37.83
CA ILE A 1074 18.78 52.25 -39.21
C ILE A 1074 19.59 51.08 -39.80
N ARG A 1075 20.92 51.16 -39.71
CA ARG A 1075 21.80 50.09 -40.23
C ARG A 1075 21.62 48.76 -39.50
N LEU A 1076 21.34 48.77 -38.19
CA LEU A 1076 20.99 47.55 -37.46
C LEU A 1076 19.71 46.91 -38.02
N ALA A 1077 18.68 47.72 -38.29
CA ALA A 1077 17.44 47.25 -38.88
C ALA A 1077 17.63 46.67 -40.29
N GLU A 1078 18.49 47.27 -41.13
CA GLU A 1078 18.82 46.77 -42.46
C GLU A 1078 19.50 45.39 -42.43
N VAL A 1079 20.43 45.17 -41.50
CA VAL A 1079 21.20 43.91 -41.40
C VAL A 1079 20.41 42.82 -40.67
N TRP A 1080 19.37 43.18 -39.91
CA TRP A 1080 18.57 42.26 -39.07
C TRP A 1080 18.03 41.01 -39.77
N PRO A 1081 17.45 41.07 -40.99
CA PRO A 1081 16.94 39.90 -41.68
C PRO A 1081 18.04 38.90 -42.05
N GLU A 1082 19.21 39.40 -42.46
CA GLU A 1082 20.38 38.55 -42.78
C GLU A 1082 20.90 37.83 -41.52
N LEU A 1083 20.84 38.48 -40.34
CA LEU A 1083 21.27 37.89 -39.07
C LEU A 1083 20.33 36.75 -38.64
N HIS A 1084 19.02 36.96 -38.70
CA HIS A 1084 18.04 35.92 -38.35
C HIS A 1084 18.05 34.73 -39.31
N ALA A 1085 18.27 34.98 -40.61
CA ALA A 1085 18.41 33.93 -41.60
C ALA A 1085 19.64 33.03 -41.30
N ASP A 1086 20.77 33.64 -40.93
CA ASP A 1086 21.98 32.88 -40.58
C ASP A 1086 21.86 32.13 -39.25
N LEU A 1087 21.19 32.72 -38.27
CA LEU A 1087 21.00 32.17 -36.92
C LEU A 1087 20.33 30.79 -36.91
N HIS A 1088 19.45 30.51 -37.88
CA HIS A 1088 18.81 29.20 -38.03
C HIS A 1088 19.80 28.06 -38.35
N ASP A 1089 20.94 28.39 -38.98
CA ASP A 1089 21.99 27.42 -39.32
C ASP A 1089 22.94 27.15 -38.13
N HIS A 1090 22.82 27.89 -37.02
CA HIS A 1090 23.74 27.76 -35.88
C HIS A 1090 23.41 26.53 -35.02
N PRO A 1091 24.44 25.83 -34.48
CA PRO A 1091 24.21 24.83 -33.45
C PRO A 1091 23.51 25.42 -32.22
N ALA A 1092 22.78 24.59 -31.46
CA ALA A 1092 21.91 25.05 -30.39
C ALA A 1092 22.60 25.94 -29.32
N PRO A 1093 23.83 25.65 -28.85
CA PRO A 1093 24.49 26.49 -27.86
C PRO A 1093 24.76 27.92 -28.37
N GLU A 1094 25.36 28.04 -29.56
CA GLU A 1094 25.67 29.31 -30.20
C GLU A 1094 24.40 30.08 -30.54
N ARG A 1095 23.37 29.37 -31.01
CA ARG A 1095 22.08 29.96 -31.35
C ARG A 1095 21.43 30.63 -30.16
N HIS A 1096 21.30 29.96 -29.01
CA HIS A 1096 20.66 30.53 -27.83
C HIS A 1096 21.39 31.76 -27.27
N LEU A 1097 22.73 31.73 -27.29
CA LEU A 1097 23.53 32.89 -26.89
C LEU A 1097 23.31 34.07 -27.85
N THR A 1098 23.29 33.79 -29.15
CA THR A 1098 23.08 34.79 -30.19
C THR A 1098 21.66 35.36 -30.14
N GLU A 1099 20.63 34.52 -29.96
CA GLU A 1099 19.24 34.92 -29.76
C GLU A 1099 19.10 35.86 -28.56
N HIS A 1100 19.73 35.54 -27.43
CA HIS A 1100 19.74 36.40 -26.26
C HIS A 1100 20.39 37.77 -26.54
N ALA A 1101 21.56 37.77 -27.20
CA ALA A 1101 22.26 38.99 -27.55
C ALA A 1101 21.47 39.86 -28.54
N LEU A 1102 20.84 39.26 -29.55
CA LEU A 1102 19.95 39.98 -30.48
C LEU A 1102 18.71 40.49 -29.75
N THR A 1103 18.12 39.73 -28.83
CA THR A 1103 16.96 40.18 -28.06
C THR A 1103 17.24 41.50 -27.33
N ALA A 1104 18.44 41.66 -26.77
CA ALA A 1104 18.86 42.90 -26.11
C ALA A 1104 18.95 44.12 -27.07
N LEU A 1105 19.11 43.87 -28.38
CA LEU A 1105 19.20 44.90 -29.43
C LEU A 1105 17.84 45.26 -30.06
N THR A 1106 16.75 44.58 -29.66
CA THR A 1106 15.43 44.70 -30.30
C THR A 1106 14.90 46.13 -30.25
N ASP A 1107 15.06 46.84 -29.13
CA ASP A 1107 14.62 48.23 -28.98
C ASP A 1107 15.28 49.15 -30.03
N ILE A 1108 16.58 48.95 -30.29
CA ILE A 1108 17.35 49.73 -31.28
C ILE A 1108 16.84 49.43 -32.69
N ARG A 1109 16.60 48.15 -33.00
CA ARG A 1109 16.05 47.71 -34.28
C ARG A 1109 14.66 48.28 -34.53
N GLU A 1110 13.78 48.21 -33.55
CA GLU A 1110 12.39 48.71 -33.64
C GLU A 1110 12.36 50.20 -33.91
N TRP A 1111 13.19 50.95 -33.19
CA TRP A 1111 13.34 52.38 -33.41
C TRP A 1111 13.81 52.69 -34.85
N GLY A 1112 14.81 51.96 -35.36
CA GLY A 1112 15.28 52.12 -36.75
C GLY A 1112 14.25 51.74 -37.82
N SER A 1113 13.46 50.68 -37.57
CA SER A 1113 12.49 50.15 -38.54
C SER A 1113 11.24 51.03 -38.67
N GLY A 1114 10.82 51.67 -37.58
CA GLY A 1114 9.61 52.49 -37.53
C GLY A 1114 9.67 53.78 -38.35
N GLU A 1115 10.83 54.16 -38.87
CA GLU A 1115 11.04 55.40 -39.63
C GLU A 1115 11.27 55.17 -41.13
N CYS A 1116 11.63 53.95 -41.56
CA CYS A 1116 11.70 53.61 -42.99
C CYS A 1116 10.33 53.64 -43.70
N GLY A 1117 9.22 53.74 -42.95
CA GLY A 1117 7.86 53.79 -43.47
C GLY A 1117 7.20 55.17 -43.52
N THR A 1118 7.90 56.26 -43.17
CA THR A 1118 7.28 57.60 -43.01
C THR A 1118 7.76 58.68 -43.99
N ASP A 1119 8.62 58.37 -44.96
CA ASP A 1119 8.96 59.27 -46.08
C ASP A 1119 8.22 58.86 -47.38
N GLY A 1120 6.88 58.83 -47.32
CA GLY A 1120 5.99 58.57 -48.44
C GLY A 1120 4.79 59.53 -48.46
#